data_AF-A0A091X8H7-F1
#
_entry.id   AF-A0A091X8H7-F1
#
_cell.length_a   1.000
_cell.length_b   1.000
_cell.length_c   1.000
_cell.angle_alpha   90.00
_cell.angle_beta   90.00
_cell.angle_gamma   90.00
#
_symmetry.space_group_name_H-M   'P 1'
#
loop_
_entity.id
_entity.type
_entity.pdbx_description
1 polymer ?
#
loop_
_entity_poly.entity_id
_entity_poly.type
_entity_poly.pdbx_seq_one_letter_code
_entity_poly.pdbx_strand_id
1 'polypeptide(L)'
;GVTVYFHAILSKDFKLDPETHKVFIRAEGIAAYASWKDNICELHCTKRLEGHGYLIEGNVTLAKESVNKPIPYKYWVTCSGGKYEFIYKRSVSSNHVNRCLFIEGDLLSSGEWHQYDDIVCAEPSIMKNIQKIFSRNNNKDVVRGKMIAASIMLESIFSILGAWSPDNLRNFLSQLTQFYVVTSHPWVCDGREMPWTELDFGTQQVNDLLLKYMRKIARPFLAPEGAKASQEDIVIKSKLALGLTVLTVVEGFTLPALKDDLVHLCSLLCLDKVSQEAILEEINPIKKAFAAVTGTLASLMVHLTNLCQRCIDQQVDQWVWILPLLHFFAAPVQCDHLPMEEDYCVWLEGLPFAETKKNQDMGPLLQLMKEKKYLMEFDRTLVKSWTCVLPLESLAAFIKEFSSDLLAILQGVAYRLENVDLSWKNSKVVESVLKTLLCTLDEKQARALEAHSWQSCLTCWLKLHKRVCENTKVGPWFMVPATSAMIISKVAKLQPTAVPRDAVEEVLVVEVFGETLRHTQTWFRNALNQKLLTEYLESVTFSVSWEIQAWDEFVKISFPAEQLTERWRKTLLADLKRRIQAELPVHQILAYCCLHYQFTRLDSSIDWCFHTCAIEAVTAACQTQSNLLEKISSYNTSQFSQLVSTIIVKLWSVESGQSDNYFDEILHRVLTRPDIKCIFHFNGTNTKLLEKLTDEAKNIIATADSVFMSVAYDIQKGCILVKHLEEIFQHEEQFICIWEISKSPIQRNLLQRDLKELLWRRREEVALLRKEKEAIGTFLSMCRRVQASVKVDVGEVESQYLEDLCSKRLNTVVNVGERPLRTYYSFSPELKGFAQKMHSFKHSLIFQRFWEEAAQKAGEEYESLEEEEEDNTVPALDLDNVFSSLIRPCFVSYERLYNDLRSGNLALSAVDRIFQEFTIHPEGIKTELNTICKLRPGEDRDWVDQRFEQIQQYHEMHVTFDAAKMIATVKESFNLSGDFSILENLLAITEKLESCETQKLDSISPELMKAQRLLQGITVNRCGCLRELAKQKEFVCWVREALKDMNELKVFVDLASISAGENDMDVDRVACFHDAVHGYSSLLYELRQESGFEDFMRCLKKLWRALDSDENLPKKLVS
;
A
#
# COMPACT_ATOMS: atom_id res chain seq x y z
N GLY A 1 -46.62 41.92 63.70
CA GLY A 1 -45.40 41.57 64.46
C GLY A 1 -44.78 40.34 63.83
N VAL A 2 -43.82 39.73 64.52
CA VAL A 2 -43.29 38.40 64.23
C VAL A 2 -43.70 37.49 65.38
N THR A 3 -44.28 36.33 65.07
CA THR A 3 -44.67 35.35 66.11
C THR A 3 -43.50 34.43 66.39
N VAL A 4 -43.01 34.45 67.62
CA VAL A 4 -41.90 33.62 68.09
C VAL A 4 -42.49 32.44 68.87
N TYR A 5 -42.28 31.23 68.38
CA TYR A 5 -42.62 29.97 69.05
C TYR A 5 -41.38 29.45 69.79
N PHE A 6 -41.46 29.30 71.10
CA PHE A 6 -40.39 28.72 71.89
C PHE A 6 -40.67 27.24 72.14
N HIS A 7 -39.67 26.40 71.85
CA HIS A 7 -39.70 24.98 72.11
C HIS A 7 -38.50 24.63 73.00
N ALA A 8 -38.72 24.10 74.20
CA ALA A 8 -37.64 23.71 75.09
C ALA A 8 -38.00 22.46 75.91
N ILE A 9 -37.00 21.84 76.54
CA ILE A 9 -37.24 20.73 77.48
C ILE A 9 -37.02 21.21 78.89
N LEU A 10 -38.07 21.25 79.70
CA LEU A 10 -37.94 21.53 81.12
C LEU A 10 -37.41 20.31 81.88
N SER A 11 -36.25 20.45 82.53
CA SER A 11 -35.68 19.39 83.36
C SER A 11 -36.61 19.01 84.51
N LYS A 12 -36.70 17.70 84.79
CA LYS A 12 -37.35 17.16 85.99
C LYS A 12 -36.77 17.69 87.31
N ASP A 13 -35.57 18.25 87.29
CA ASP A 13 -34.90 18.81 88.48
C ASP A 13 -35.67 20.00 89.09
N PHE A 14 -36.51 20.67 88.30
CA PHE A 14 -37.43 21.72 88.80
C PHE A 14 -38.58 21.17 89.64
N LYS A 15 -38.84 19.85 89.61
CA LYS A 15 -40.00 19.18 90.26
C LYS A 15 -41.31 19.90 89.96
N LEU A 16 -41.51 20.25 88.69
CA LEU A 16 -42.71 20.94 88.22
C LEU A 16 -43.94 20.05 88.44
N ASP A 17 -45.01 20.68 88.90
CA ASP A 17 -46.37 20.14 88.88
C ASP A 17 -47.14 20.92 87.80
N PRO A 18 -47.46 20.32 86.65
CA PRO A 18 -48.09 21.01 85.51
C PRO A 18 -49.43 21.66 85.83
N GLU A 19 -50.15 21.19 86.86
CA GLU A 19 -51.47 21.71 87.25
C GLU A 19 -51.37 23.03 88.04
N THR A 20 -50.26 23.26 88.74
CA THR A 20 -50.12 24.37 89.71
C THR A 20 -48.97 25.32 89.39
N HIS A 21 -47.92 24.82 88.74
CA HIS A 21 -46.74 25.61 88.39
C HIS A 21 -46.77 26.04 86.93
N LYS A 22 -46.31 27.27 86.69
CA LYS A 22 -46.24 27.87 85.36
C LYS A 22 -44.79 28.15 84.97
N VAL A 23 -44.53 28.13 83.67
CA VAL A 23 -43.22 28.47 83.09
C VAL A 23 -43.40 29.71 82.23
N PHE A 24 -42.52 30.69 82.42
CA PHE A 24 -42.53 31.94 81.67
C PHE A 24 -41.15 32.23 81.08
N ILE A 25 -41.11 33.02 80.01
CA ILE A 25 -39.88 33.65 79.52
C ILE A 25 -39.84 35.11 79.97
N ARG A 26 -38.67 35.54 80.44
CA ARG A 26 -38.33 36.94 80.72
C ARG A 26 -37.10 37.33 79.92
N ALA A 27 -37.06 38.57 79.44
CA ALA A 27 -36.01 39.05 78.55
C ALA A 27 -35.68 40.52 78.80
N GLU A 28 -34.64 40.99 78.12
CA GLU A 28 -34.16 42.35 78.13
C GLU A 28 -34.35 43.02 76.76
N GLY A 29 -34.56 44.34 76.75
CA GLY A 29 -34.48 45.12 75.51
C GLY A 29 -35.71 45.05 74.59
N ILE A 30 -36.85 44.52 75.04
CA ILE A 30 -38.10 44.51 74.27
C ILE A 30 -38.96 45.71 74.68
N ALA A 31 -39.24 46.63 73.74
CA ALA A 31 -39.86 47.93 74.00
C ALA A 31 -41.20 47.90 74.76
N ALA A 32 -41.97 46.81 74.66
CA ALA A 32 -43.27 46.66 75.32
C ALA A 32 -43.20 46.06 76.74
N TYR A 33 -42.01 45.66 77.22
CA TYR A 33 -41.85 44.91 78.47
C TYR A 33 -40.73 45.49 79.34
N ALA A 34 -40.98 45.62 80.64
CA ALA A 34 -39.95 45.96 81.61
C ALA A 34 -38.93 44.82 81.73
N SER A 35 -37.66 45.14 81.42
CA SER A 35 -36.57 44.16 81.38
C SER A 35 -36.48 43.35 82.68
N TRP A 36 -36.48 42.02 82.55
CA TRP A 36 -36.41 41.03 83.63
C TRP A 36 -37.55 41.02 84.66
N LYS A 37 -38.55 41.91 84.56
CA LYS A 37 -39.70 41.98 85.49
C LYS A 37 -40.96 41.37 84.89
N ASP A 38 -41.26 41.69 83.63
CA ASP A 38 -42.48 41.24 82.99
C ASP A 38 -42.31 39.85 82.35
N ASN A 39 -43.37 39.05 82.41
CA ASN A 39 -43.43 37.75 81.74
C ASN A 39 -43.84 37.97 80.28
N ILE A 40 -42.98 37.61 79.34
CA ILE A 40 -43.16 37.88 77.90
C ILE A 40 -43.97 36.77 77.22
N CYS A 41 -43.73 35.52 77.62
CA CYS A 41 -44.38 34.34 77.04
C CYS A 41 -44.66 33.34 78.16
N GLU A 42 -45.87 32.78 78.20
CA GLU A 42 -46.23 31.63 79.02
C GLU A 42 -46.01 30.35 78.21
N LEU A 43 -45.35 29.34 78.80
CA LEU A 43 -45.13 28.04 78.18
C LEU A 43 -45.96 26.95 78.86
N HIS A 44 -46.48 26.05 78.03
CA HIS A 44 -47.32 24.94 78.44
C HIS A 44 -46.58 23.62 78.24
N CYS A 45 -46.78 22.66 79.15
CA CYS A 45 -46.22 21.32 79.00
C CYS A 45 -47.03 20.55 77.95
N THR A 46 -46.43 20.25 76.80
CA THR A 46 -47.12 19.59 75.69
C THR A 46 -46.87 18.09 75.63
N LYS A 47 -45.71 17.61 76.11
CA LYS A 47 -45.38 16.17 76.15
C LYS A 47 -44.55 15.80 77.38
N ARG A 48 -44.91 14.70 78.05
CA ARG A 48 -44.09 14.12 79.13
C ARG A 48 -42.99 13.23 78.54
N LEU A 49 -41.74 13.52 78.88
CA LEU A 49 -40.54 12.88 78.32
C LEU A 49 -39.85 11.98 79.37
N GLU A 50 -40.63 11.18 80.09
CA GLU A 50 -40.21 10.22 81.14
C GLU A 50 -38.97 10.65 81.95
N GLY A 51 -37.77 10.20 81.52
CA GLY A 51 -36.50 10.41 82.20
C GLY A 51 -35.89 11.81 82.06
N HIS A 52 -36.37 12.63 81.12
CA HIS A 52 -35.79 13.91 80.71
C HIS A 52 -36.60 15.14 81.13
N GLY A 53 -37.88 14.98 81.48
CA GLY A 53 -38.75 16.05 81.97
C GLY A 53 -39.97 16.29 81.09
N TYR A 54 -40.25 17.53 80.71
CA TYR A 54 -41.41 17.92 79.89
C TYR A 54 -40.98 18.74 78.67
N LEU A 55 -41.53 18.45 77.50
CA LEU A 55 -41.49 19.37 76.37
C LEU A 55 -42.42 20.54 76.70
N ILE A 56 -41.88 21.76 76.67
CA ILE A 56 -42.63 22.98 76.92
C ILE A 56 -42.65 23.85 75.67
N GLU A 57 -43.83 24.36 75.36
CA GLU A 57 -44.04 25.18 74.16
C GLU A 57 -44.89 26.41 74.50
N GLY A 58 -44.56 27.54 73.89
CA GLY A 58 -45.28 28.80 74.07
C GLY A 58 -44.97 29.74 72.92
N ASN A 59 -45.80 30.77 72.72
CA ASN A 59 -45.54 31.76 71.68
C ASN A 59 -45.79 33.19 72.16
N VAL A 60 -45.19 34.14 71.45
CA VAL A 60 -45.37 35.58 71.66
C VAL A 60 -45.19 36.33 70.34
N THR A 61 -45.98 37.39 70.14
CA THR A 61 -45.85 38.27 68.97
C THR A 61 -45.00 39.48 69.32
N LEU A 62 -43.79 39.56 68.76
CA LEU A 62 -42.86 40.67 68.94
C LEU A 62 -43.03 41.75 67.86
N ALA A 63 -42.62 42.98 68.15
CA ALA A 63 -42.57 44.06 67.17
C ALA A 63 -41.51 43.77 66.09
N LYS A 64 -41.74 44.21 64.85
CA LYS A 64 -40.79 43.99 63.71
C LYS A 64 -39.39 44.53 63.98
N GLU A 65 -39.27 45.53 64.86
CA GLU A 65 -37.99 46.10 65.31
C GLU A 65 -37.10 45.11 66.06
N SER A 66 -37.64 43.97 66.48
CA SER A 66 -36.94 42.90 67.22
C SER A 66 -36.18 41.95 66.28
N VAL A 67 -36.44 42.01 64.97
CA VAL A 67 -35.77 41.18 63.95
C VAL A 67 -34.32 41.64 63.76
N ASN A 68 -33.40 40.70 63.54
CA ASN A 68 -31.96 40.91 63.37
C ASN A 68 -31.30 41.66 64.55
N LYS A 69 -31.85 41.51 65.77
CA LYS A 69 -31.26 42.05 66.99
C LYS A 69 -31.14 40.95 68.06
N PRO A 70 -30.04 40.93 68.83
CA PRO A 70 -29.90 40.00 69.95
C PRO A 70 -30.81 40.40 71.11
N ILE A 71 -31.60 39.45 71.58
CA ILE A 71 -32.50 39.61 72.72
C ILE A 71 -32.08 38.62 73.80
N PRO A 72 -31.43 39.08 74.90
CA PRO A 72 -31.12 38.23 76.04
C PRO A 72 -32.40 37.77 76.75
N TYR A 73 -32.58 36.48 76.97
CA TYR A 73 -33.74 35.93 77.69
C TYR A 73 -33.40 34.74 78.58
N LYS A 74 -34.32 34.41 79.50
CA LYS A 74 -34.28 33.21 80.34
C LYS A 74 -35.66 32.65 80.63
N TYR A 75 -35.68 31.35 80.89
CA TYR A 75 -36.82 30.65 81.48
C TYR A 75 -36.92 30.90 82.99
N TRP A 76 -38.15 31.16 83.44
CA TRP A 76 -38.55 31.39 84.83
C TRP A 76 -39.67 30.42 85.21
N VAL A 77 -39.45 29.61 86.24
CA VAL A 77 -40.40 28.60 86.71
C VAL A 77 -40.96 29.04 88.05
N THR A 78 -42.29 29.04 88.24
CA THR A 78 -42.92 29.55 89.47
C THR A 78 -42.79 28.63 90.68
N CYS A 79 -42.11 27.48 90.57
CA CYS A 79 -41.97 26.54 91.69
C CYS A 79 -41.06 27.09 92.81
N SER A 80 -41.41 26.82 94.07
CA SER A 80 -40.57 27.13 95.26
C SER A 80 -40.10 28.59 95.39
N GLY A 81 -40.99 29.57 95.22
CA GLY A 81 -40.64 31.00 95.31
C GLY A 81 -40.12 31.61 94.01
N GLY A 82 -40.12 30.83 92.92
CA GLY A 82 -39.71 31.27 91.60
C GLY A 82 -38.21 31.10 91.36
N LYS A 83 -37.84 30.40 90.28
CA LYS A 83 -36.44 30.12 89.93
C LYS A 83 -36.17 30.39 88.47
N TYR A 84 -35.07 31.09 88.18
CA TYR A 84 -34.51 31.18 86.83
C TYR A 84 -33.78 29.89 86.47
N GLU A 85 -33.68 29.62 85.18
CA GLU A 85 -32.82 28.57 84.67
C GLU A 85 -31.33 28.82 84.93
N PHE A 86 -30.58 27.72 84.94
CA PHE A 86 -29.14 27.71 85.07
C PHE A 86 -28.48 27.30 83.75
N ILE A 87 -27.62 28.17 83.21
CA ILE A 87 -26.83 27.92 81.99
C ILE A 87 -25.42 27.53 82.40
N TYR A 88 -24.95 26.35 81.99
CA TYR A 88 -23.67 25.76 82.40
C TYR A 88 -22.40 26.40 81.78
N LYS A 89 -22.52 27.58 81.17
CA LYS A 89 -21.39 28.36 80.63
C LYS A 89 -20.76 29.20 81.76
N ARG A 90 -19.43 29.22 81.85
CA ARG A 90 -18.73 30.12 82.79
C ARG A 90 -18.82 31.56 82.26
N SER A 91 -19.20 32.50 83.13
CA SER A 91 -19.21 33.92 82.75
C SER A 91 -17.77 34.43 82.61
N VAL A 92 -17.52 35.13 81.52
CA VAL A 92 -16.28 35.85 81.19
C VAL A 92 -16.30 37.25 81.82
N SER A 93 -17.49 37.84 81.99
CA SER A 93 -17.66 39.23 82.44
C SER A 93 -18.20 39.40 83.87
N SER A 94 -18.28 38.31 84.64
CA SER A 94 -18.94 38.23 85.95
C SER A 94 -20.44 38.61 85.96
N ASN A 95 -21.07 38.68 84.78
CA ASN A 95 -22.50 38.88 84.62
C ASN A 95 -23.26 37.55 84.59
N HIS A 96 -24.59 37.61 84.72
CA HIS A 96 -25.43 36.45 84.48
C HIS A 96 -25.41 36.07 82.99
N VAL A 97 -25.09 34.81 82.69
CA VAL A 97 -25.21 34.28 81.32
C VAL A 97 -26.68 34.02 81.01
N ASN A 98 -27.18 34.57 79.90
CA ASN A 98 -28.54 34.44 79.40
C ASN A 98 -28.56 33.74 78.03
N ARG A 99 -29.71 33.19 77.63
CA ARG A 99 -29.92 32.74 76.25
C ARG A 99 -29.99 33.95 75.33
N CYS A 100 -29.67 33.75 74.05
CA CYS A 100 -29.72 34.81 73.05
C CYS A 100 -30.75 34.43 71.98
N LEU A 101 -31.84 35.19 71.89
CA LEU A 101 -32.79 35.07 70.79
C LEU A 101 -32.32 36.00 69.68
N PHE A 102 -32.10 35.44 68.50
CA PHE A 102 -31.74 36.20 67.30
C PHE A 102 -32.67 35.75 66.18
N ILE A 103 -33.60 36.62 65.78
CA ILE A 103 -34.59 36.31 64.75
C ILE A 103 -34.02 36.77 63.41
N GLU A 104 -33.60 35.81 62.59
CA GLU A 104 -33.10 36.10 61.25
C GLU A 104 -34.26 36.40 60.30
N GLY A 105 -34.33 37.64 59.81
CA GLY A 105 -35.43 38.11 58.96
C GLY A 105 -35.59 37.31 57.67
N ASP A 106 -34.49 36.81 57.12
CA ASP A 106 -34.46 36.06 55.85
C ASP A 106 -35.01 34.63 55.99
N LEU A 107 -35.14 34.12 57.21
CA LEU A 107 -35.62 32.75 57.51
C LEU A 107 -37.07 32.72 58.02
N LEU A 108 -37.77 33.86 58.03
CA LEU A 108 -39.17 33.91 58.45
C LEU A 108 -40.09 33.34 57.36
N SER A 109 -40.84 32.29 57.70
CA SER A 109 -41.95 31.80 56.88
C SER A 109 -43.25 32.32 57.45
N SER A 110 -44.05 33.03 56.64
CA SER A 110 -45.35 33.59 57.05
C SER A 110 -45.31 34.51 58.29
N GLY A 111 -44.13 35.06 58.64
CA GLY A 111 -43.93 35.89 59.83
C GLY A 111 -43.74 35.10 61.14
N GLU A 112 -43.40 33.81 61.05
CA GLU A 112 -43.20 32.91 62.19
C GLU A 112 -41.71 32.54 62.35
N TRP A 113 -41.25 32.51 63.60
CA TRP A 113 -39.93 32.05 64.01
C TRP A 113 -40.05 30.98 65.10
N HIS A 114 -39.46 29.81 64.88
CA HIS A 114 -39.39 28.74 65.85
C HIS A 114 -38.01 28.72 66.53
N GLN A 115 -38.00 29.12 67.80
CA GLN A 115 -36.84 29.09 68.67
C GLN A 115 -36.74 27.73 69.37
N TYR A 116 -35.78 26.91 68.93
CA TYR A 116 -35.51 25.59 69.51
C TYR A 116 -34.41 25.66 70.56
N ASP A 117 -34.82 25.65 71.81
CA ASP A 117 -33.95 25.64 72.97
C ASP A 117 -33.64 24.23 73.45
N ASP A 118 -32.53 24.10 74.17
CA ASP A 118 -32.09 22.86 74.80
C ASP A 118 -32.81 22.58 76.14
N ILE A 119 -32.19 21.77 76.99
CA ILE A 119 -32.76 21.43 78.30
C ILE A 119 -32.63 22.65 79.23
N VAL A 120 -33.77 23.20 79.64
CA VAL A 120 -33.89 24.20 80.71
C VAL A 120 -33.54 23.51 82.03
N CYS A 121 -32.39 23.88 82.59
CA CYS A 121 -31.82 23.24 83.77
C CYS A 121 -32.06 24.04 85.05
N ALA A 122 -32.30 23.34 86.15
CA ALA A 122 -32.32 23.95 87.49
C ALA A 122 -30.88 24.06 88.04
N GLU A 123 -30.67 24.97 88.98
CA GLU A 123 -29.38 25.13 89.66
C GLU A 123 -29.01 23.83 90.42
N PRO A 124 -27.78 23.32 90.26
CA PRO A 124 -27.35 22.07 90.92
C PRO A 124 -27.26 22.22 92.44
N SER A 125 -27.60 21.15 93.17
CA SER A 125 -27.47 21.09 94.64
C SER A 125 -26.00 21.21 95.09
N ILE A 126 -25.75 21.89 96.21
CA ILE A 126 -24.40 22.22 96.75
C ILE A 126 -23.46 20.99 96.81
N MET A 127 -23.99 19.80 97.13
CA MET A 127 -23.20 18.55 97.20
C MET A 127 -22.69 18.07 95.82
N LYS A 128 -23.37 18.43 94.71
CA LYS A 128 -22.92 18.18 93.34
C LYS A 128 -21.89 19.24 92.86
N ASN A 129 -21.81 20.42 93.48
CA ASN A 129 -20.85 21.46 93.08
C ASN A 129 -19.40 21.09 93.41
N ILE A 130 -19.15 20.43 94.55
CA ILE A 130 -17.78 20.05 94.96
C ILE A 130 -17.18 18.99 94.02
N GLN A 131 -17.99 18.05 93.54
CA GLN A 131 -17.56 17.02 92.58
C GLN A 131 -17.38 17.58 91.14
N LYS A 132 -18.10 18.66 90.80
CA LYS A 132 -18.08 19.34 89.49
C LYS A 132 -16.99 20.40 89.31
N ILE A 133 -16.39 20.91 90.39
CA ILE A 133 -15.25 21.84 90.32
C ILE A 133 -13.97 21.12 89.88
N PHE A 134 -13.81 19.84 90.24
CA PHE A 134 -12.60 19.05 89.95
C PHE A 134 -12.62 18.32 88.59
N SER A 135 -13.75 18.25 87.89
CA SER A 135 -13.87 17.46 86.66
C SER A 135 -14.11 18.32 85.42
N ARG A 136 -13.23 18.22 84.41
CA ARG A 136 -13.39 18.72 83.03
C ARG A 136 -14.61 18.12 82.26
N ASN A 137 -15.51 17.41 82.94
CA ASN A 137 -16.57 16.57 82.34
C ASN A 137 -17.92 17.30 82.13
N ASN A 138 -18.12 18.53 82.63
CA ASN A 138 -19.42 19.21 82.54
C ASN A 138 -19.89 19.44 81.09
N ASN A 139 -18.97 19.71 80.15
CA ASN A 139 -19.35 19.93 78.75
C ASN A 139 -19.93 18.66 78.12
N LYS A 140 -19.46 17.46 78.48
CA LYS A 140 -19.99 16.20 77.92
C LYS A 140 -21.45 15.96 78.29
N ASP A 141 -21.84 16.26 79.52
CA ASP A 141 -23.24 16.12 79.98
C ASP A 141 -24.16 17.16 79.34
N VAL A 142 -23.68 18.41 79.17
CA VAL A 142 -24.42 19.48 78.49
C VAL A 142 -24.62 19.15 77.00
N VAL A 143 -23.56 18.68 76.34
CA VAL A 143 -23.61 18.20 74.95
C VAL A 143 -24.61 17.04 74.82
N ARG A 144 -24.57 16.06 75.72
CA ARG A 144 -25.53 14.95 75.73
C ARG A 144 -26.97 15.45 75.93
N GLY A 145 -27.19 16.41 76.82
CA GLY A 145 -28.48 17.05 77.02
C GLY A 145 -29.00 17.76 75.77
N LYS A 146 -28.13 18.53 75.10
CA LYS A 146 -28.43 19.17 73.81
C LYS A 146 -28.77 18.14 72.72
N MET A 147 -28.02 17.04 72.62
CA MET A 147 -28.32 15.97 71.65
C MET A 147 -29.70 15.33 71.89
N ILE A 148 -30.09 15.12 73.15
CA ILE A 148 -31.41 14.57 73.49
C ILE A 148 -32.51 15.57 73.11
N ALA A 149 -32.33 16.84 73.47
CA ALA A 149 -33.29 17.89 73.14
C ALA A 149 -33.47 18.04 71.63
N ALA A 150 -32.35 18.18 70.91
CA ALA A 150 -32.33 18.24 69.46
C ALA A 150 -33.02 17.02 68.80
N SER A 151 -32.79 15.80 69.30
CA SER A 151 -33.45 14.60 68.79
C SER A 151 -34.97 14.63 68.95
N ILE A 152 -35.48 15.19 70.05
CA ILE A 152 -36.92 15.31 70.31
C ILE A 152 -37.54 16.42 69.46
N MET A 153 -36.83 17.53 69.26
CA MET A 153 -37.27 18.58 68.35
C MET A 153 -37.36 18.09 66.91
N LEU A 154 -36.37 17.30 66.45
CA LEU A 154 -36.42 16.65 65.13
C LEU A 154 -37.62 15.72 64.97
N GLU A 155 -37.99 14.95 66.02
CA GLU A 155 -39.21 14.14 66.00
C GLU A 155 -40.47 15.00 65.79
N SER A 156 -40.57 16.14 66.48
CA SER A 156 -41.67 17.08 66.31
C SER A 156 -41.70 17.68 64.90
N ILE A 157 -40.56 18.16 64.40
CA ILE A 157 -40.46 18.82 63.09
C ILE A 157 -40.83 17.83 61.97
N PHE A 158 -40.28 16.62 61.96
CA PHE A 158 -40.60 15.63 60.94
C PHE A 158 -42.05 15.12 61.03
N SER A 159 -42.69 15.18 62.21
CA SER A 159 -44.09 14.78 62.36
C SER A 159 -45.07 15.67 61.57
N ILE A 160 -44.67 16.90 61.22
CA ILE A 160 -45.43 17.80 60.33
C ILE A 160 -45.75 17.12 59.00
N LEU A 161 -44.85 16.26 58.51
CA LEU A 161 -45.00 15.53 57.25
C LEU A 161 -45.88 14.28 57.36
N GLY A 162 -46.40 13.95 58.54
CA GLY A 162 -47.35 12.83 58.73
C GLY A 162 -48.65 13.01 57.95
N ALA A 163 -49.07 14.26 57.73
CA ALA A 163 -50.12 14.62 56.78
C ALA A 163 -49.49 15.35 55.59
N TRP A 164 -49.30 14.67 54.46
CA TRP A 164 -48.62 15.24 53.30
C TRP A 164 -49.46 16.34 52.63
N SER A 165 -48.94 17.57 52.59
CA SER A 165 -49.54 18.71 51.89
C SER A 165 -48.47 19.75 51.50
N PRO A 166 -48.75 20.63 50.52
CA PRO A 166 -47.84 21.73 50.18
C PRO A 166 -47.50 22.63 51.37
N ASP A 167 -48.49 22.94 52.22
CA ASP A 167 -48.32 23.81 53.39
C ASP A 167 -47.47 23.14 54.47
N ASN A 168 -47.71 21.84 54.72
CA ASN A 168 -46.93 21.07 55.69
C ASN A 168 -45.48 20.89 55.23
N LEU A 169 -45.23 20.70 53.94
CA LEU A 169 -43.85 20.65 53.40
C LEU A 169 -43.14 22.00 53.55
N ARG A 170 -43.81 23.12 53.27
CA ARG A 170 -43.28 24.48 53.49
C ARG A 170 -42.93 24.70 54.96
N ASN A 171 -43.86 24.38 55.85
CA ASN A 171 -43.69 24.55 57.29
C ASN A 171 -42.56 23.66 57.82
N PHE A 172 -42.48 22.42 57.37
CA PHE A 172 -41.37 21.51 57.70
C PHE A 172 -40.01 22.10 57.29
N LEU A 173 -39.85 22.54 56.04
CA LEU A 173 -38.56 23.06 55.55
C LEU A 173 -38.16 24.34 56.28
N SER A 174 -39.12 25.24 56.54
CA SER A 174 -38.87 26.45 57.33
C SER A 174 -38.44 26.14 58.75
N GLN A 175 -39.19 25.28 59.45
CA GLN A 175 -38.90 24.92 60.84
C GLN A 175 -37.60 24.14 60.96
N LEU A 176 -37.30 23.24 60.02
CA LEU A 176 -36.04 22.51 60.00
C LEU A 176 -34.84 23.44 59.76
N THR A 177 -34.99 24.44 58.90
CA THR A 177 -33.93 25.45 58.65
C THR A 177 -33.70 26.31 59.88
N GLN A 178 -34.77 26.79 60.52
CA GLN A 178 -34.68 27.55 61.78
C GLN A 178 -34.05 26.70 62.89
N PHE A 179 -34.49 25.44 63.05
CA PHE A 179 -33.88 24.47 63.96
C PHE A 179 -32.38 24.30 63.71
N TYR A 180 -31.99 24.13 62.44
CA TYR A 180 -30.60 23.94 62.07
C TYR A 180 -29.75 25.14 62.48
N VAL A 181 -30.17 26.36 62.14
CA VAL A 181 -29.44 27.59 62.44
C VAL A 181 -29.30 27.81 63.94
N VAL A 182 -30.41 27.70 64.69
CA VAL A 182 -30.45 27.90 66.14
C VAL A 182 -29.59 26.86 66.87
N THR A 183 -29.64 25.60 66.44
CA THR A 183 -28.98 24.50 67.16
C THR A 183 -27.50 24.38 66.80
N SER A 184 -27.12 24.67 65.55
CA SER A 184 -25.73 24.57 65.06
C SER A 184 -24.82 25.69 65.56
N HIS A 185 -25.39 26.85 65.90
CA HIS A 185 -24.67 28.00 66.42
C HIS A 185 -25.19 28.37 67.81
N PRO A 186 -24.70 27.72 68.89
CA PRO A 186 -25.15 28.04 70.24
C PRO A 186 -24.66 29.43 70.67
N TRP A 187 -25.56 30.42 70.61
CA TRP A 187 -25.31 31.80 71.07
C TRP A 187 -25.85 32.03 72.48
N VAL A 188 -25.12 32.83 73.26
CA VAL A 188 -25.49 33.24 74.62
C VAL A 188 -25.15 34.72 74.83
N CYS A 189 -25.77 35.34 75.81
CA CYS A 189 -25.51 36.72 76.21
C CYS A 189 -24.82 36.75 77.58
N ASP A 190 -23.61 37.29 77.64
CA ASP A 190 -22.83 37.52 78.87
C ASP A 190 -22.35 38.98 78.86
N GLY A 191 -23.25 39.90 79.20
CA GLY A 191 -23.09 41.35 79.00
C GLY A 191 -23.20 41.81 77.53
N ARG A 192 -22.76 40.99 76.58
CA ARG A 192 -22.95 41.13 75.12
C ARG A 192 -23.24 39.77 74.48
N GLU A 193 -23.76 39.77 73.25
CA GLU A 193 -23.90 38.54 72.46
C GLU A 193 -22.53 37.90 72.19
N MET A 194 -22.43 36.58 72.32
CA MET A 194 -21.23 35.82 71.96
C MET A 194 -21.52 34.35 71.67
N PRO A 195 -20.70 33.69 70.83
CA PRO A 195 -20.79 32.26 70.61
C PRO A 195 -20.34 31.45 71.85
N TRP A 196 -20.93 30.28 72.06
CA TRP A 196 -20.52 29.33 73.10
C TRP A 196 -19.39 28.41 72.62
N THR A 197 -18.22 28.97 72.35
CA THR A 197 -17.07 28.24 71.78
C THR A 197 -16.50 27.10 72.64
N GLU A 198 -16.66 27.16 73.96
CA GLU A 198 -16.20 26.10 74.87
C GLU A 198 -17.04 24.81 74.78
N LEU A 199 -18.27 24.93 74.27
CA LEU A 199 -19.18 23.83 74.09
C LEU A 199 -18.82 23.16 72.76
N ASP A 200 -18.24 21.96 72.85
CA ASP A 200 -17.85 21.11 71.71
C ASP A 200 -19.10 20.54 71.00
N PHE A 201 -19.97 21.43 70.52
CA PHE A 201 -21.24 21.16 69.86
C PHE A 201 -21.57 22.28 68.89
N GLY A 202 -21.70 21.93 67.62
CA GLY A 202 -22.14 22.83 66.56
C GLY A 202 -22.60 22.06 65.34
N THR A 203 -22.29 22.60 64.15
CA THR A 203 -22.74 22.08 62.85
C THR A 203 -22.53 20.58 62.67
N GLN A 204 -21.35 20.05 63.03
CA GLN A 204 -21.05 18.61 62.86
C GLN A 204 -21.99 17.73 63.67
N GLN A 205 -22.22 18.05 64.94
CA GLN A 205 -23.10 17.26 65.81
C GLN A 205 -24.57 17.35 65.35
N VAL A 206 -25.00 18.51 64.84
CA VAL A 206 -26.34 18.69 64.26
C VAL A 206 -26.49 17.86 62.99
N ASN A 207 -25.49 17.86 62.10
CA ASN A 207 -25.46 17.03 60.90
C ASN A 207 -25.56 15.54 61.24
N ASP A 208 -24.79 15.07 62.23
CA ASP A 208 -24.83 13.68 62.69
C ASP A 208 -26.20 13.30 63.27
N LEU A 209 -26.85 14.21 63.99
CA LEU A 209 -28.20 14.00 64.52
C LEU A 209 -29.25 13.91 63.40
N LEU A 210 -29.17 14.80 62.40
CA LEU A 210 -30.04 14.75 61.22
C LEU A 210 -29.87 13.44 60.46
N LEU A 211 -28.64 13.04 60.15
CA LEU A 211 -28.35 11.78 59.47
C LEU A 211 -28.86 10.58 60.26
N LYS A 212 -28.60 10.53 61.57
CA LYS A 212 -29.09 9.46 62.45
C LYS A 212 -30.61 9.39 62.47
N TYR A 213 -31.28 10.54 62.52
CA TYR A 213 -32.74 10.60 62.52
C TYR A 213 -33.34 10.19 61.18
N MET A 214 -32.79 10.67 60.06
CA MET A 214 -33.20 10.26 58.72
C MET A 214 -33.04 8.75 58.51
N ARG A 215 -31.93 8.16 58.97
CA ARG A 215 -31.75 6.70 58.99
C ARG A 215 -32.82 6.00 59.83
N LYS A 216 -33.21 6.56 60.98
CA LYS A 216 -34.27 5.99 61.86
C LYS A 216 -35.60 5.92 61.11
N ILE A 217 -36.03 7.01 60.46
CA ILE A 217 -37.33 7.08 59.76
C ILE A 217 -37.34 6.37 58.41
N ALA A 218 -36.17 6.12 57.79
CA ALA A 218 -36.05 5.34 56.55
C ALA A 218 -36.13 3.82 56.76
N ARG A 219 -35.72 3.32 57.94
CA ARG A 219 -35.67 1.87 58.26
C ARG A 219 -36.93 1.08 57.93
N PRO A 220 -38.17 1.57 58.18
CA PRO A 220 -39.40 0.81 57.87
C PRO A 220 -39.52 0.42 56.39
N PHE A 221 -38.95 1.23 55.48
CA PHE A 221 -39.00 0.99 54.04
C PHE A 221 -37.79 0.20 53.49
N LEU A 222 -36.75 0.00 54.32
CA LEU A 222 -35.50 -0.65 53.93
C LEU A 222 -35.36 -2.05 54.55
N ALA A 223 -36.28 -2.45 55.43
CA ALA A 223 -36.26 -3.77 56.06
C ALA A 223 -36.64 -4.89 55.07
N PRO A 224 -36.08 -6.11 55.20
CA PRO A 224 -36.44 -7.23 54.33
C PRO A 224 -37.93 -7.57 54.40
N GLU A 225 -38.51 -7.98 53.26
CA GLU A 225 -39.92 -8.36 53.13
C GLU A 225 -40.32 -9.40 54.20
N GLY A 226 -41.21 -9.01 55.12
CA GLY A 226 -41.71 -9.86 56.22
C GLY A 226 -41.59 -9.24 57.62
N ALA A 227 -40.70 -8.26 57.81
CA ALA A 227 -40.64 -7.47 59.04
C ALA A 227 -41.73 -6.38 59.03
N LYS A 228 -42.95 -6.70 59.47
CA LYS A 228 -44.01 -5.68 59.61
C LYS A 228 -43.59 -4.66 60.67
N ALA A 229 -43.08 -3.51 60.24
CA ALA A 229 -42.98 -2.34 61.09
C ALA A 229 -44.38 -1.95 61.59
N SER A 230 -44.49 -1.50 62.84
CA SER A 230 -45.78 -1.03 63.36
C SER A 230 -46.21 0.23 62.59
N GLN A 231 -47.52 0.46 62.41
CA GLN A 231 -48.00 1.70 61.78
C GLN A 231 -47.58 2.96 62.57
N GLU A 232 -47.23 2.81 63.85
CA GLU A 232 -46.75 3.90 64.71
C GLU A 232 -45.30 4.31 64.39
N ASP A 233 -44.52 3.46 63.72
CA ASP A 233 -43.11 3.76 63.38
C ASP A 233 -42.93 4.54 62.07
N ILE A 234 -43.99 4.69 61.26
CA ILE A 234 -43.95 5.33 59.94
C ILE A 234 -44.36 6.80 60.05
N VAL A 235 -43.37 7.69 60.03
CA VAL A 235 -43.59 9.15 60.11
C VAL A 235 -44.17 9.71 58.82
N ILE A 236 -43.69 9.26 57.66
CA ILE A 236 -44.17 9.67 56.34
C ILE A 236 -44.69 8.43 55.61
N LYS A 237 -45.96 8.46 55.20
CA LYS A 237 -46.64 7.27 54.64
C LYS A 237 -46.09 6.81 53.29
N SER A 238 -45.70 7.76 52.42
CA SER A 238 -45.13 7.45 51.10
C SER A 238 -43.62 7.29 51.19
N LYS A 239 -43.14 6.15 50.67
CA LYS A 239 -41.72 5.83 50.52
C LYS A 239 -41.01 6.88 49.65
N LEU A 240 -41.62 7.23 48.52
CA LEU A 240 -41.07 8.22 47.59
C LEU A 240 -41.04 9.63 48.18
N ALA A 241 -42.12 10.04 48.87
CA ALA A 241 -42.18 11.32 49.54
C ALA A 241 -41.10 11.46 50.62
N LEU A 242 -40.86 10.39 51.39
CA LEU A 242 -39.76 10.32 52.34
C LEU A 242 -38.41 10.45 51.65
N GLY A 243 -38.16 9.67 50.59
CA GLY A 243 -36.91 9.71 49.83
C GLY A 243 -36.58 11.10 49.29
N LEU A 244 -37.56 11.77 48.66
CA LEU A 244 -37.37 13.12 48.12
C LEU A 244 -37.20 14.18 49.22
N THR A 245 -37.86 14.00 50.37
CA THR A 245 -37.65 14.85 51.54
C THR A 245 -36.23 14.71 52.07
N VAL A 246 -35.78 13.47 52.29
CA VAL A 246 -34.41 13.18 52.75
C VAL A 246 -33.38 13.76 51.77
N LEU A 247 -33.58 13.56 50.47
CA LEU A 247 -32.71 14.13 49.45
C LEU A 247 -32.65 15.67 49.54
N THR A 248 -33.80 16.33 49.69
CA THR A 248 -33.88 17.79 49.83
C THR A 248 -33.15 18.30 51.08
N VAL A 249 -33.22 17.56 52.19
CA VAL A 249 -32.52 17.90 53.44
C VAL A 249 -31.00 17.67 53.29
N VAL A 250 -30.60 16.55 52.70
CA VAL A 250 -29.18 16.22 52.47
C VAL A 250 -28.51 17.25 51.56
N GLU A 251 -29.16 17.65 50.47
CA GLU A 251 -28.63 18.69 49.58
C GLU A 251 -28.70 20.08 50.21
N GLY A 252 -29.84 20.44 50.83
CA GLY A 252 -30.05 21.77 51.41
C GLY A 252 -29.10 22.13 52.55
N PHE A 253 -28.69 21.15 53.37
CA PHE A 253 -27.70 21.35 54.44
C PHE A 253 -26.31 20.78 54.11
N THR A 254 -26.07 20.35 52.87
CA THR A 254 -24.79 19.77 52.42
C THR A 254 -24.29 18.64 53.33
N LEU A 255 -25.18 17.73 53.73
CA LEU A 255 -24.87 16.67 54.69
C LEU A 255 -23.93 15.62 54.07
N PRO A 256 -22.91 15.14 54.80
CA PRO A 256 -22.03 14.09 54.31
C PRO A 256 -22.77 12.75 54.26
N ALA A 257 -23.16 12.31 53.07
CA ALA A 257 -23.76 10.99 52.85
C ALA A 257 -22.66 9.94 52.68
N LEU A 258 -22.67 8.91 53.53
CA LEU A 258 -21.82 7.74 53.36
C LEU A 258 -22.31 6.88 52.19
N LYS A 259 -21.44 6.02 51.66
CA LYS A 259 -21.78 5.10 50.57
C LYS A 259 -23.07 4.30 50.83
N ASP A 260 -23.24 3.77 52.04
CA ASP A 260 -24.44 3.03 52.43
C ASP A 260 -25.70 3.92 52.47
N ASP A 261 -25.56 5.20 52.85
CA ASP A 261 -26.69 6.14 52.86
C ASP A 261 -27.16 6.45 51.44
N LEU A 262 -26.23 6.54 50.48
CA LEU A 262 -26.55 6.72 49.07
C LEU A 262 -27.31 5.52 48.50
N VAL A 263 -26.88 4.29 48.82
CA VAL A 263 -27.59 3.06 48.43
C VAL A 263 -29.02 3.06 48.97
N HIS A 264 -29.19 3.32 50.25
CA HIS A 264 -30.51 3.39 50.88
C HIS A 264 -31.39 4.48 50.26
N LEU A 265 -30.82 5.64 49.95
CA LEU A 265 -31.54 6.73 49.30
C LEU A 265 -31.98 6.35 47.88
N CYS A 266 -31.12 5.70 47.09
CA CYS A 266 -31.49 5.12 45.79
C CYS A 266 -32.63 4.10 45.93
N SER A 267 -32.61 3.25 46.95
CA SER A 267 -33.68 2.28 47.21
C SER A 267 -35.00 2.94 47.58
N LEU A 268 -34.98 4.02 48.37
CA LEU A 268 -36.18 4.81 48.70
C LEU A 268 -36.78 5.49 47.47
N LEU A 269 -35.92 5.98 46.57
CA LEU A 269 -36.32 6.66 45.34
C LEU A 269 -36.61 5.69 44.18
N CYS A 270 -36.32 4.40 44.31
CA CYS A 270 -36.71 3.42 43.31
C CYS A 270 -38.23 3.20 43.34
N LEU A 271 -38.88 3.33 42.18
CA LEU A 271 -40.30 3.06 42.01
C LEU A 271 -40.61 1.58 42.31
N ASP A 272 -41.66 1.37 43.08
CA ASP A 272 -42.12 0.02 43.44
C ASP A 272 -42.82 -0.65 42.26
N LYS A 273 -42.81 -1.99 42.26
CA LYS A 273 -43.44 -2.79 41.20
C LYS A 273 -44.96 -2.85 41.40
N VAL A 274 -45.65 -1.80 40.96
CA VAL A 274 -47.12 -1.65 41.03
C VAL A 274 -47.69 -1.23 39.65
N SER A 275 -48.99 -0.97 39.52
CA SER A 275 -49.56 -0.51 38.24
C SER A 275 -49.14 0.93 37.92
N GLN A 276 -49.16 1.30 36.65
CA GLN A 276 -48.80 2.65 36.20
C GLN A 276 -49.71 3.72 36.81
N GLU A 277 -51.01 3.43 36.98
CA GLU A 277 -51.97 4.33 37.62
C GLU A 277 -51.61 4.59 39.08
N ALA A 278 -51.23 3.55 39.83
CA ALA A 278 -50.85 3.68 41.23
C ALA A 278 -49.60 4.57 41.42
N ILE A 279 -48.62 4.47 40.52
CA ILE A 279 -47.44 5.35 40.53
C ILE A 279 -47.84 6.80 40.26
N LEU A 280 -48.72 7.04 39.29
CA LEU A 280 -49.17 8.40 38.98
C LEU A 280 -50.00 9.01 40.13
N GLU A 281 -50.83 8.21 40.79
CA GLU A 281 -51.57 8.61 41.99
C GLU A 281 -50.64 8.98 43.16
N GLU A 282 -49.48 8.32 43.30
CA GLU A 282 -48.47 8.66 44.32
C GLU A 282 -47.63 9.90 43.93
N ILE A 283 -47.14 9.98 42.68
CA ILE A 283 -46.21 11.02 42.24
C ILE A 283 -46.89 12.39 42.09
N ASN A 284 -48.12 12.45 41.59
CA ASN A 284 -48.78 13.73 41.27
C ASN A 284 -48.97 14.65 42.49
N PRO A 285 -49.45 14.16 43.66
CA PRO A 285 -49.50 14.95 44.89
C PRO A 285 -48.13 15.44 45.35
N ILE A 286 -47.08 14.62 45.20
CA ILE A 286 -45.70 14.96 45.57
C ILE A 286 -45.17 16.08 44.67
N LYS A 287 -45.34 15.95 43.34
CA LYS A 287 -45.00 17.00 42.36
C LYS A 287 -45.66 18.32 42.72
N LYS A 288 -46.96 18.30 43.01
CA LYS A 288 -47.72 19.50 43.39
C LYS A 288 -47.19 20.14 44.67
N ALA A 289 -46.85 19.34 45.68
CA ALA A 289 -46.30 19.83 46.94
C ALA A 289 -44.94 20.52 46.76
N PHE A 290 -43.99 19.86 46.09
CA PHE A 290 -42.67 20.45 45.84
C PHE A 290 -42.76 21.69 44.95
N ALA A 291 -43.50 21.63 43.82
CA ALA A 291 -43.67 22.77 42.92
C ALA A 291 -44.28 24.00 43.63
N ALA A 292 -45.22 23.79 44.56
CA ALA A 292 -45.83 24.87 45.33
C ALA A 292 -44.85 25.52 46.34
N VAL A 293 -43.88 24.76 46.87
CA VAL A 293 -42.88 25.27 47.81
C VAL A 293 -41.76 26.02 47.08
N THR A 294 -41.20 25.45 46.01
CA THR A 294 -40.02 25.98 45.32
C THR A 294 -40.37 26.81 44.08
N GLY A 295 -41.66 26.96 43.76
CA GLY A 295 -42.16 27.66 42.57
C GLY A 295 -41.98 26.89 41.25
N THR A 296 -41.02 25.96 41.20
CA THR A 296 -40.73 25.08 40.05
C THR A 296 -40.21 23.74 40.53
N LEU A 297 -40.25 22.71 39.68
CA LEU A 297 -39.62 21.40 39.95
C LEU A 297 -38.11 21.37 39.66
N ALA A 298 -37.54 22.47 39.16
CA ALA A 298 -36.13 22.53 38.74
C ALA A 298 -35.16 22.25 39.89
N SER A 299 -35.46 22.72 41.10
CA SER A 299 -34.63 22.44 42.29
C SER A 299 -34.56 20.95 42.61
N LEU A 300 -35.69 20.24 42.51
CA LEU A 300 -35.75 18.80 42.76
C LEU A 300 -35.00 18.01 41.69
N MET A 301 -35.08 18.45 40.44
CA MET A 301 -34.27 17.91 39.34
C MET A 301 -32.78 18.08 39.62
N VAL A 302 -32.34 19.27 40.03
CA VAL A 302 -30.94 19.51 40.41
C VAL A 302 -30.52 18.59 41.56
N HIS A 303 -31.36 18.39 42.57
CA HIS A 303 -31.06 17.46 43.67
C HIS A 303 -30.94 16.01 43.19
N LEU A 304 -31.84 15.54 42.31
CA LEU A 304 -31.79 14.19 41.76
C LEU A 304 -30.56 13.97 40.87
N THR A 305 -30.19 14.99 40.08
CA THR A 305 -28.96 14.98 39.27
C THR A 305 -27.72 14.96 40.17
N ASN A 306 -27.67 15.79 41.22
CA ASN A 306 -26.59 15.80 42.21
C ASN A 306 -26.46 14.47 42.94
N LEU A 307 -27.58 13.81 43.25
CA LEU A 307 -27.57 12.48 43.85
C LEU A 307 -26.95 11.45 42.90
N CYS A 308 -27.38 11.43 41.64
CA CYS A 308 -26.80 10.55 40.63
C CYS A 308 -25.30 10.81 40.47
N GLN A 309 -24.88 12.09 40.46
CA GLN A 309 -23.47 12.49 40.43
C GLN A 309 -22.69 11.91 41.62
N ARG A 310 -23.16 12.14 42.85
CA ARG A 310 -22.49 11.65 44.07
C ARG A 310 -22.41 10.13 44.09
N CYS A 311 -23.44 9.44 43.61
CA CYS A 311 -23.44 7.99 43.48
C CYS A 311 -22.39 7.52 42.46
N ILE A 312 -22.26 8.20 41.32
CA ILE A 312 -21.22 7.94 40.32
C ILE A 312 -19.83 8.12 40.95
N ASP A 313 -19.59 9.25 41.62
CA ASP A 313 -18.30 9.59 42.24
C ASP A 313 -17.90 8.58 43.33
N GLN A 314 -18.86 8.06 44.09
CA GLN A 314 -18.64 7.05 45.15
C GLN A 314 -18.79 5.60 44.70
N GLN A 315 -18.96 5.34 43.40
CA GLN A 315 -19.15 3.99 42.83
C GLN A 315 -20.34 3.23 43.46
N VAL A 316 -21.50 3.88 43.52
CA VAL A 316 -22.79 3.34 43.97
C VAL A 316 -23.69 3.16 42.76
N ASP A 317 -23.75 1.97 42.19
CA ASP A 317 -24.40 1.71 40.89
C ASP A 317 -25.94 1.79 40.90
N GLN A 318 -26.57 1.81 42.08
CA GLN A 318 -28.03 1.87 42.26
C GLN A 318 -28.66 3.18 41.74
N TRP A 319 -27.87 4.18 41.37
CA TRP A 319 -28.35 5.43 40.77
C TRP A 319 -29.16 5.19 39.48
N VAL A 320 -28.90 4.10 38.75
CA VAL A 320 -29.65 3.75 37.53
C VAL A 320 -31.13 3.47 37.77
N TRP A 321 -31.52 3.20 39.03
CA TRP A 321 -32.92 3.04 39.44
C TRP A 321 -33.68 4.36 39.59
N ILE A 322 -32.96 5.49 39.69
CA ILE A 322 -33.53 6.83 39.88
C ILE A 322 -33.90 7.46 38.53
N LEU A 323 -33.28 7.03 37.44
CA LEU A 323 -33.50 7.59 36.10
C LEU A 323 -34.98 7.73 35.69
N PRO A 324 -35.88 6.77 35.96
CA PRO A 324 -37.30 6.96 35.68
C PRO A 324 -37.88 8.20 36.38
N LEU A 325 -37.52 8.45 37.64
CA LEU A 325 -37.96 9.66 38.34
C LEU A 325 -37.41 10.91 37.67
N LEU A 326 -36.12 10.92 37.31
CA LEU A 326 -35.51 12.04 36.61
C LEU A 326 -36.29 12.37 35.34
N HIS A 327 -36.63 11.35 34.52
CA HIS A 327 -37.44 11.53 33.32
C HIS A 327 -38.88 11.96 33.63
N PHE A 328 -39.49 11.46 34.72
CA PHE A 328 -40.83 11.88 35.14
C PHE A 328 -40.90 13.34 35.61
N PHE A 329 -39.84 13.87 36.24
CA PHE A 329 -39.79 15.25 36.74
C PHE A 329 -39.23 16.23 35.70
N ALA A 330 -38.57 15.75 34.65
CA ALA A 330 -38.18 16.54 33.50
C ALA A 330 -39.41 17.08 32.74
N ALA A 331 -39.27 18.22 32.07
CA ALA A 331 -40.31 18.73 31.19
C ALA A 331 -40.59 17.69 30.08
N PRO A 332 -41.85 17.53 29.61
CA PRO A 332 -42.14 16.64 28.49
C PRO A 332 -41.45 17.19 27.23
N VAL A 333 -40.23 16.74 26.98
CA VAL A 333 -39.52 17.09 25.75
C VAL A 333 -40.12 16.24 24.64
N GLN A 334 -40.72 16.88 23.64
CA GLN A 334 -41.01 16.24 22.35
C GLN A 334 -39.67 15.92 21.68
N CYS A 335 -39.01 14.87 22.13
CA CYS A 335 -37.63 14.55 21.76
C CYS A 335 -37.56 13.38 20.77
N ASP A 336 -38.42 13.42 19.76
CA ASP A 336 -38.32 12.51 18.61
C ASP A 336 -37.37 13.06 17.53
N HIS A 337 -36.83 14.28 17.68
CA HIS A 337 -36.25 15.02 16.56
C HIS A 337 -34.91 15.75 16.78
N LEU A 338 -34.27 15.72 17.96
CA LEU A 338 -33.00 16.43 18.16
C LEU A 338 -31.75 15.54 17.98
N PRO A 339 -30.74 15.97 17.21
CA PRO A 339 -29.42 15.36 17.22
C PRO A 339 -28.70 15.67 18.54
N MET A 340 -28.82 14.81 19.55
CA MET A 340 -27.82 13.76 19.69
C MET A 340 -26.32 14.10 19.89
N GLU A 341 -25.82 15.18 20.50
CA GLU A 341 -24.34 15.31 20.70
C GLU A 341 -23.84 14.40 21.86
N GLU A 342 -22.59 13.90 21.81
CA GLU A 342 -22.08 12.86 22.74
C GLU A 342 -22.12 13.28 24.22
N ASP A 343 -21.97 14.59 24.48
CA ASP A 343 -22.06 15.20 25.81
C ASP A 343 -23.48 15.68 26.16
N TYR A 344 -24.43 15.61 25.23
CA TYR A 344 -25.80 16.10 25.37
C TYR A 344 -26.81 14.95 25.27
N CYS A 345 -26.69 14.07 26.25
CA CYS A 345 -27.74 13.24 26.80
C CYS A 345 -29.06 13.99 27.09
N VAL A 346 -30.00 14.34 26.20
CA VAL A 346 -31.20 15.13 26.63
C VAL A 346 -31.93 14.46 27.82
N TRP A 347 -31.92 13.13 27.87
CA TRP A 347 -32.50 12.32 28.95
C TRP A 347 -31.62 12.19 30.20
N LEU A 348 -30.33 12.52 30.08
CA LEU A 348 -29.31 12.45 31.13
C LEU A 348 -28.66 13.83 31.34
N GLU A 349 -29.39 14.91 31.04
CA GLU A 349 -28.84 16.27 31.05
C GLU A 349 -28.33 16.63 32.46
N GLY A 350 -27.05 17.04 32.53
CA GLY A 350 -26.37 17.34 33.78
C GLY A 350 -25.63 16.17 34.44
N LEU A 351 -25.61 14.97 33.85
CA LEU A 351 -24.81 13.83 34.33
C LEU A 351 -23.55 13.60 33.48
N PRO A 352 -22.36 13.39 34.07
CA PRO A 352 -21.12 13.06 33.37
C PRO A 352 -21.07 11.55 33.09
N PHE A 353 -22.08 11.04 32.39
CA PHE A 353 -22.14 9.62 32.00
C PHE A 353 -21.06 9.25 30.97
N ALA A 354 -20.33 10.20 30.40
CA ALA A 354 -19.15 9.92 29.58
C ALA A 354 -17.97 9.37 30.42
N GLU A 355 -17.87 9.79 31.68
CA GLU A 355 -16.76 9.47 32.58
C GLU A 355 -16.98 8.14 33.33
N THR A 356 -18.24 7.81 33.65
CA THR A 356 -18.65 6.49 34.18
C THR A 356 -18.21 5.34 33.28
N LYS A 357 -18.25 5.53 31.96
CA LYS A 357 -17.88 4.53 30.94
C LYS A 357 -16.42 4.07 31.02
N LYS A 358 -15.51 4.92 31.51
CA LYS A 358 -14.06 4.63 31.51
C LYS A 358 -13.62 3.81 32.74
N ASN A 359 -14.40 3.86 33.81
CA ASN A 359 -13.96 3.45 35.15
C ASN A 359 -14.79 2.33 35.77
N GLN A 360 -15.84 1.84 35.11
CA GLN A 360 -16.79 0.89 35.70
C GLN A 360 -16.66 -0.54 35.17
N ASP A 361 -16.85 -1.48 36.09
CA ASP A 361 -16.75 -2.91 35.84
C ASP A 361 -18.03 -3.46 35.18
N MET A 362 -17.86 -4.50 34.38
CA MET A 362 -18.84 -4.99 33.40
C MET A 362 -20.18 -5.48 33.96
N GLY A 363 -20.15 -6.05 35.17
CA GLY A 363 -21.21 -6.89 35.73
C GLY A 363 -22.26 -6.19 36.59
N PRO A 364 -21.90 -5.31 37.54
CA PRO A 364 -22.84 -4.79 38.54
C PRO A 364 -24.02 -4.02 37.95
N LEU A 365 -23.77 -3.07 37.04
CA LEU A 365 -24.82 -2.24 36.44
C LEU A 365 -25.84 -3.05 35.66
N LEU A 366 -25.39 -3.95 34.77
CA LEU A 366 -26.30 -4.78 33.98
C LEU A 366 -27.16 -5.68 34.88
N GLN A 367 -26.59 -6.19 35.97
CA GLN A 367 -27.33 -7.01 36.93
C GLN A 367 -28.41 -6.20 37.67
N LEU A 368 -28.12 -4.97 38.08
CA LEU A 368 -29.08 -4.08 38.72
C LEU A 368 -30.21 -3.67 37.76
N MET A 369 -29.90 -3.45 36.48
CA MET A 369 -30.91 -3.20 35.44
C MET A 369 -31.80 -4.44 35.22
N LYS A 370 -31.22 -5.65 35.24
CA LYS A 370 -31.99 -6.91 35.13
C LYS A 370 -32.94 -7.08 36.31
N GLU A 371 -32.48 -6.83 37.53
CA GLU A 371 -33.28 -6.92 38.75
C GLU A 371 -34.51 -6.02 38.69
N LYS A 372 -34.36 -4.79 38.16
CA LYS A 372 -35.41 -3.78 38.09
C LYS A 372 -35.94 -3.55 36.67
N LYS A 373 -35.91 -4.57 35.81
CA LYS A 373 -36.38 -4.50 34.41
C LYS A 373 -37.82 -3.97 34.26
N TYR A 374 -38.68 -4.20 35.26
CA TYR A 374 -40.06 -3.71 35.28
C TYR A 374 -40.17 -2.17 35.21
N LEU A 375 -39.13 -1.43 35.57
CA LEU A 375 -39.11 0.04 35.49
C LEU A 375 -39.32 0.55 34.06
N MET A 376 -38.96 -0.25 33.05
CA MET A 376 -39.19 0.07 31.63
C MET A 376 -40.66 0.11 31.23
N GLU A 377 -41.55 -0.49 32.02
CA GLU A 377 -43.00 -0.43 31.78
C GLU A 377 -43.55 0.98 32.05
N PHE A 378 -42.94 1.72 32.98
CA PHE A 378 -43.34 3.07 33.36
C PHE A 378 -42.67 4.15 32.52
N ASP A 379 -41.49 3.85 31.97
CA ASP A 379 -40.66 4.79 31.26
C ASP A 379 -40.00 4.16 30.02
N ARG A 380 -40.55 4.50 28.85
CA ARG A 380 -40.05 4.04 27.55
C ARG A 380 -38.68 4.64 27.19
N THR A 381 -38.30 5.76 27.80
CA THR A 381 -37.00 6.41 27.54
C THR A 381 -35.88 5.77 28.36
N LEU A 382 -36.21 4.98 29.39
CA LEU A 382 -35.25 4.30 30.25
C LEU A 382 -34.28 3.41 29.49
N VAL A 383 -34.74 2.69 28.47
CA VAL A 383 -33.89 1.82 27.66
C VAL A 383 -32.83 2.61 26.89
N LYS A 384 -33.16 3.84 26.45
CA LYS A 384 -32.22 4.74 25.78
C LYS A 384 -31.17 5.22 26.77
N SER A 385 -31.59 5.64 27.96
CA SER A 385 -30.69 6.08 29.04
C SER A 385 -29.77 4.94 29.52
N TRP A 386 -30.30 3.74 29.75
CA TRP A 386 -29.52 2.56 30.11
C TRP A 386 -28.52 2.16 29.02
N THR A 387 -28.90 2.24 27.74
CA THR A 387 -27.99 2.00 26.62
C THR A 387 -26.85 3.02 26.57
N CYS A 388 -27.09 4.27 26.97
CA CYS A 388 -26.08 5.34 26.96
C CYS A 388 -25.04 5.20 28.08
N VAL A 389 -25.43 4.64 29.25
CA VAL A 389 -24.58 4.55 30.44
C VAL A 389 -23.80 3.24 30.53
N LEU A 390 -24.26 2.19 29.85
CA LEU A 390 -23.59 0.89 29.86
C LEU A 390 -22.23 0.92 29.14
N PRO A 391 -21.23 0.17 29.65
CA PRO A 391 -20.00 -0.12 28.89
C PRO A 391 -20.31 -0.79 27.54
N LEU A 392 -19.48 -0.51 26.53
CA LEU A 392 -19.68 -0.97 25.15
C LEU A 392 -19.77 -2.51 25.06
N GLU A 393 -18.97 -3.18 25.87
CA GLU A 393 -18.84 -4.62 25.95
C GLU A 393 -20.09 -5.29 26.54
N SER A 394 -20.84 -4.59 27.41
CA SER A 394 -22.07 -5.11 28.04
C SER A 394 -23.31 -4.91 27.15
N LEU A 395 -23.22 -4.11 26.09
CA LEU A 395 -24.34 -3.83 25.19
C LEU A 395 -24.89 -5.09 24.50
N ALA A 396 -24.02 -6.02 24.09
CA ALA A 396 -24.47 -7.25 23.45
C ALA A 396 -25.34 -8.10 24.39
N ALA A 397 -24.95 -8.20 25.67
CA ALA A 397 -25.73 -8.91 26.69
C ALA A 397 -27.04 -8.16 27.01
N PHE A 398 -26.99 -6.82 27.04
CA PHE A 398 -28.17 -5.98 27.21
C PHE A 398 -29.20 -6.18 26.08
N ILE A 399 -28.79 -6.17 24.82
CA ILE A 399 -29.68 -6.35 23.66
C ILE A 399 -30.48 -7.65 23.77
N LYS A 400 -29.82 -8.76 24.13
CA LYS A 400 -30.48 -10.07 24.29
C LYS A 400 -31.58 -10.03 25.35
N GLU A 401 -31.28 -9.44 26.50
CA GLU A 401 -32.13 -9.45 27.69
C GLU A 401 -33.30 -8.46 27.61
N PHE A 402 -33.13 -7.31 26.95
CA PHE A 402 -34.09 -6.21 26.93
C PHE A 402 -34.82 -6.04 25.59
N SER A 403 -34.75 -7.05 24.72
CA SER A 403 -35.28 -7.09 23.34
C SER A 403 -36.81 -6.87 23.15
N SER A 404 -37.56 -6.43 24.16
CA SER A 404 -38.99 -6.11 24.07
C SER A 404 -39.29 -4.77 23.37
N ASP A 405 -38.34 -3.83 23.38
CA ASP A 405 -38.45 -2.55 22.67
C ASP A 405 -37.29 -2.40 21.66
N LEU A 406 -37.44 -3.06 20.51
CA LEU A 406 -36.37 -3.20 19.53
C LEU A 406 -35.99 -1.86 18.87
N LEU A 407 -36.95 -0.95 18.67
CA LEU A 407 -36.69 0.35 18.04
C LEU A 407 -35.86 1.26 18.95
N ALA A 408 -36.21 1.33 20.24
CA ALA A 408 -35.47 2.14 21.18
C ALA A 408 -34.04 1.59 21.38
N ILE A 409 -33.86 0.26 21.34
CA ILE A 409 -32.54 -0.39 21.32
C ILE A 409 -31.78 -0.04 20.04
N LEU A 410 -32.41 -0.15 18.86
CA LEU A 410 -31.79 0.18 17.58
C LEU A 410 -31.30 1.62 17.54
N GLN A 411 -32.12 2.57 18.01
CA GLN A 411 -31.76 3.98 18.11
C GLN A 411 -30.63 4.20 19.12
N GLY A 412 -30.73 3.62 20.32
CA GLY A 412 -29.72 3.75 21.37
C GLY A 412 -28.36 3.18 20.96
N VAL A 413 -28.35 2.01 20.29
CA VAL A 413 -27.14 1.38 19.77
C VAL A 413 -26.58 2.17 18.60
N ALA A 414 -27.42 2.60 17.64
CA ALA A 414 -26.95 3.38 16.49
C ALA A 414 -26.23 4.65 16.93
N TYR A 415 -26.84 5.38 17.87
CA TYR A 415 -26.25 6.57 18.47
C TYR A 415 -24.97 6.23 19.24
N ARG A 416 -25.00 5.18 20.08
CA ARG A 416 -23.83 4.84 20.89
C ARG A 416 -22.61 4.51 20.03
N LEU A 417 -22.83 3.88 18.88
CA LEU A 417 -21.76 3.50 17.95
C LEU A 417 -21.30 4.65 17.04
N GLU A 418 -22.12 5.71 16.85
CA GLU A 418 -21.78 6.84 15.98
C GLU A 418 -20.52 7.59 16.46
N ASN A 419 -20.34 7.70 17.78
CA ASN A 419 -19.25 8.45 18.39
C ASN A 419 -18.07 7.59 18.90
N VAL A 420 -18.13 6.27 18.71
CA VAL A 420 -17.05 5.37 19.15
C VAL A 420 -15.84 5.50 18.24
N ASP A 421 -14.66 5.75 18.83
CA ASP A 421 -13.39 5.60 18.13
C ASP A 421 -13.15 4.11 17.83
N LEU A 422 -13.10 3.78 16.53
CA LEU A 422 -12.94 2.42 16.02
C LEU A 422 -11.47 1.97 16.09
N SER A 423 -10.90 2.00 17.29
CA SER A 423 -9.62 1.35 17.60
C SER A 423 -9.74 -0.18 17.51
N TRP A 424 -8.61 -0.88 17.36
CA TRP A 424 -8.56 -2.34 17.18
C TRP A 424 -9.33 -3.14 18.24
N LYS A 425 -9.32 -2.70 19.52
CA LYS A 425 -10.07 -3.36 20.59
C LYS A 425 -11.58 -3.13 20.46
N ASN A 426 -11.98 -1.92 20.11
CA ASN A 426 -13.39 -1.54 20.00
C ASN A 426 -14.04 -2.21 18.79
N SER A 427 -13.34 -2.40 17.66
CA SER A 427 -13.90 -3.02 16.44
C SER A 427 -14.48 -4.41 16.68
N LYS A 428 -13.82 -5.26 17.49
CA LYS A 428 -14.34 -6.59 17.86
C LYS A 428 -15.63 -6.51 18.67
N VAL A 429 -15.68 -5.58 19.61
CA VAL A 429 -16.84 -5.38 20.49
C VAL A 429 -18.01 -4.84 19.67
N VAL A 430 -17.77 -3.84 18.82
CA VAL A 430 -18.77 -3.30 17.89
C VAL A 430 -19.30 -4.38 16.96
N GLU A 431 -18.43 -5.20 16.37
CA GLU A 431 -18.85 -6.33 15.53
C GLU A 431 -19.76 -7.31 16.29
N SER A 432 -19.41 -7.64 17.54
CA SER A 432 -20.23 -8.50 18.40
C SER A 432 -21.60 -7.89 18.72
N VAL A 433 -21.64 -6.58 19.00
CA VAL A 433 -22.89 -5.84 19.25
C VAL A 433 -23.78 -5.84 18.00
N LEU A 434 -23.22 -5.49 16.84
CA LEU A 434 -23.96 -5.47 15.56
C LEU A 434 -24.47 -6.87 15.18
N LYS A 435 -23.66 -7.92 15.33
CA LYS A 435 -24.09 -9.31 15.09
C LYS A 435 -25.22 -9.73 16.01
N THR A 436 -25.12 -9.41 17.31
CA THR A 436 -26.17 -9.74 18.28
C THR A 436 -27.48 -9.03 17.95
N LEU A 437 -27.39 -7.76 17.55
CA LEU A 437 -28.53 -6.99 17.09
C LEU A 437 -29.16 -7.58 15.83
N LEU A 438 -28.35 -7.97 14.84
CA LEU A 438 -28.81 -8.62 13.62
C LEU A 438 -29.54 -9.95 13.93
N CYS A 439 -28.99 -10.79 14.80
CA CYS A 439 -29.67 -12.01 15.24
C CYS A 439 -31.00 -11.71 15.94
N THR A 440 -31.06 -10.65 16.76
CA THR A 440 -32.28 -10.25 17.47
C THR A 440 -33.36 -9.77 16.48
N LEU A 441 -32.95 -9.09 15.40
CA LEU A 441 -33.83 -8.69 14.30
C LEU A 441 -34.38 -9.90 13.51
N ASP A 442 -33.62 -10.99 13.42
CA ASP A 442 -34.04 -12.22 12.73
C ASP A 442 -35.01 -13.07 13.56
N GLU A 443 -34.85 -13.12 14.88
CA GLU A 443 -35.67 -13.94 15.78
C GLU A 443 -37.08 -13.38 16.04
N LYS A 444 -37.25 -12.05 16.01
CA LYS A 444 -38.51 -11.40 16.38
C LYS A 444 -39.17 -10.75 15.16
N GLN A 445 -40.16 -11.43 14.56
CA GLN A 445 -41.07 -10.81 13.59
C GLN A 445 -41.79 -9.63 14.26
N ALA A 446 -41.55 -8.42 13.75
CA ALA A 446 -42.04 -7.18 14.34
C ALA A 446 -43.57 -7.10 14.33
N ARG A 447 -44.14 -6.73 15.48
CA ARG A 447 -45.50 -6.18 15.57
C ARG A 447 -45.54 -4.87 14.78
N ALA A 448 -46.73 -4.47 14.31
CA ALA A 448 -46.95 -3.23 13.56
C ALA A 448 -46.26 -2.04 14.25
N LEU A 449 -45.32 -1.41 13.54
CA LEU A 449 -44.52 -0.29 14.03
C LEU A 449 -45.24 1.04 13.79
N GLU A 450 -44.94 2.05 14.60
CA GLU A 450 -45.37 3.43 14.34
C GLU A 450 -44.46 4.07 13.28
N ALA A 451 -45.04 4.60 12.19
CA ALA A 451 -44.29 5.05 10.99
C ALA A 451 -43.16 6.04 11.28
N HIS A 452 -43.39 7.05 12.12
CA HIS A 452 -42.40 8.08 12.46
C HIS A 452 -41.16 7.52 13.19
N SER A 453 -41.36 6.54 14.07
CA SER A 453 -40.29 5.90 14.85
C SER A 453 -39.38 5.03 13.95
N TRP A 454 -39.98 4.38 12.94
CA TRP A 454 -39.27 3.59 11.94
C TRP A 454 -38.42 4.46 11.00
N GLN A 455 -38.96 5.57 10.49
CA GLN A 455 -38.23 6.52 9.63
C GLN A 455 -37.00 7.10 10.34
N SER A 456 -37.18 7.49 11.62
CA SER A 456 -36.09 8.00 12.46
C SER A 456 -35.00 6.95 12.68
N CYS A 457 -35.40 5.69 12.89
CA CYS A 457 -34.47 4.57 13.05
C CYS A 457 -33.63 4.33 11.77
N LEU A 458 -34.27 4.29 10.59
CA LEU A 458 -33.56 4.15 9.31
C LEU A 458 -32.52 5.26 9.10
N THR A 459 -32.88 6.50 9.43
CA THR A 459 -31.98 7.65 9.31
C THR A 459 -30.78 7.53 10.25
N CYS A 460 -30.99 7.08 11.50
CA CYS A 460 -29.90 6.84 12.44
C CYS A 460 -28.93 5.76 11.94
N TRP A 461 -29.46 4.66 11.39
CA TRP A 461 -28.62 3.59 10.83
C TRP A 461 -27.86 4.01 9.60
N LEU A 462 -28.43 4.87 8.74
CA LEU A 462 -27.70 5.45 7.61
C LEU A 462 -26.53 6.31 8.08
N LYS A 463 -26.73 7.18 9.08
CA LYS A 463 -25.66 8.00 9.67
C LYS A 463 -24.54 7.14 10.25
N LEU A 464 -24.91 6.09 11.01
CA LEU A 464 -23.94 5.14 11.54
C LEU A 464 -23.18 4.43 10.41
N HIS A 465 -23.87 3.93 9.39
CA HIS A 465 -23.23 3.24 8.26
C HIS A 465 -22.24 4.15 7.54
N LYS A 466 -22.61 5.41 7.27
CA LYS A 466 -21.69 6.43 6.73
C LYS A 466 -20.44 6.54 7.60
N ARG A 467 -20.60 6.72 8.92
CA ARG A 467 -19.49 6.90 9.86
C ARG A 467 -18.58 5.68 9.94
N VAL A 468 -19.16 4.48 10.00
CA VAL A 468 -18.42 3.20 9.98
C VAL A 468 -17.63 3.06 8.68
N CYS A 469 -18.22 3.38 7.53
CA CYS A 469 -17.56 3.36 6.23
C CYS A 469 -16.42 4.39 6.12
N GLU A 470 -16.52 5.55 6.76
CA GLU A 470 -15.46 6.57 6.79
C GLU A 470 -14.29 6.19 7.72
N ASN A 471 -14.59 5.56 8.86
CA ASN A 471 -13.61 5.27 9.91
C ASN A 471 -12.94 3.89 9.77
N THR A 472 -13.60 2.91 9.15
CA THR A 472 -13.08 1.53 8.99
C THR A 472 -12.09 1.45 7.83
N LYS A 473 -10.93 2.09 7.99
CA LYS A 473 -9.84 2.06 6.98
C LYS A 473 -9.06 0.75 6.99
N VAL A 474 -9.14 0.00 8.09
CA VAL A 474 -8.47 -1.29 8.28
C VAL A 474 -9.38 -2.39 7.74
N GLY A 475 -9.13 -2.81 6.50
CA GLY A 475 -10.04 -3.67 5.76
C GLY A 475 -10.41 -5.06 6.35
N PRO A 476 -9.58 -5.73 7.18
CA PRO A 476 -10.02 -6.96 7.87
C PRO A 476 -11.30 -6.83 8.70
N TRP A 477 -11.70 -5.61 9.07
CA TRP A 477 -12.94 -5.32 9.79
C TRP A 477 -14.14 -5.08 8.88
N PHE A 478 -14.12 -5.57 7.64
CA PHE A 478 -15.21 -5.42 6.66
C PHE A 478 -16.58 -5.90 7.17
N MET A 479 -16.61 -6.81 8.14
CA MET A 479 -17.85 -7.27 8.77
C MET A 479 -18.61 -6.15 9.46
N VAL A 480 -17.95 -5.09 9.96
CA VAL A 480 -18.63 -3.96 10.61
C VAL A 480 -19.47 -3.15 9.60
N PRO A 481 -18.91 -2.61 8.49
CA PRO A 481 -19.72 -1.94 7.47
C PRO A 481 -20.71 -2.89 6.80
N ALA A 482 -20.35 -4.16 6.56
CA ALA A 482 -21.28 -5.15 6.01
C ALA A 482 -22.51 -5.37 6.91
N THR A 483 -22.28 -5.62 8.21
CA THR A 483 -23.38 -5.85 9.17
C THR A 483 -24.25 -4.60 9.33
N SER A 484 -23.66 -3.40 9.31
CA SER A 484 -24.45 -2.15 9.36
C SER A 484 -25.36 -1.98 8.13
N ALA A 485 -24.89 -2.34 6.93
CA ALA A 485 -25.70 -2.35 5.71
C ALA A 485 -26.79 -3.44 5.76
N MET A 486 -26.49 -4.62 6.32
CA MET A 486 -27.48 -5.69 6.56
C MET A 486 -28.57 -5.23 7.52
N ILE A 487 -28.23 -4.51 8.59
CA ILE A 487 -29.20 -3.96 9.54
C ILE A 487 -30.08 -2.93 8.84
N ILE A 488 -29.54 -2.00 8.05
CA ILE A 488 -30.35 -1.05 7.25
C ILE A 488 -31.35 -1.81 6.38
N SER A 489 -30.87 -2.83 5.65
CA SER A 489 -31.73 -3.68 4.83
C SER A 489 -32.85 -4.34 5.64
N LYS A 490 -32.53 -4.91 6.82
CA LYS A 490 -33.49 -5.57 7.70
C LYS A 490 -34.51 -4.59 8.29
N VAL A 491 -34.06 -3.44 8.77
CA VAL A 491 -34.94 -2.38 9.28
C VAL A 491 -35.86 -1.86 8.18
N ALA A 492 -35.36 -1.72 6.95
CA ALA A 492 -36.19 -1.35 5.81
C ALA A 492 -37.28 -2.40 5.50
N LYS A 493 -37.04 -3.69 5.79
CA LYS A 493 -38.06 -4.76 5.65
C LYS A 493 -39.13 -4.72 6.74
N LEU A 494 -38.90 -4.01 7.85
CA LEU A 494 -39.86 -3.85 8.95
C LEU A 494 -40.85 -2.68 8.74
N GLN A 495 -40.98 -2.18 7.51
CA GLN A 495 -41.89 -1.07 7.21
C GLN A 495 -43.33 -1.36 7.71
N PRO A 496 -44.02 -0.39 8.36
CA PRO A 496 -45.38 -0.58 8.84
C PRO A 496 -46.36 -0.94 7.72
N THR A 497 -47.21 -1.95 7.94
CA THR A 497 -48.21 -2.42 6.95
C THR A 497 -49.54 -1.65 6.97
N ALA A 498 -49.72 -0.72 7.91
CA ALA A 498 -50.98 -0.01 8.12
C ALA A 498 -50.91 1.39 7.50
N VAL A 499 -51.83 1.68 6.56
CA VAL A 499 -52.03 2.89 5.71
C VAL A 499 -51.52 2.68 4.27
N PRO A 500 -52.29 3.05 3.22
CA PRO A 500 -51.88 2.89 1.82
C PRO A 500 -50.50 3.52 1.61
N ARG A 501 -49.63 2.83 0.85
CA ARG A 501 -48.28 3.27 0.47
C ARG A 501 -48.24 4.78 0.23
N ASP A 502 -47.87 5.55 1.24
CA ASP A 502 -47.61 6.97 1.06
C ASP A 502 -46.33 7.07 0.25
N ALA A 503 -46.38 7.80 -0.87
CA ALA A 503 -45.24 7.97 -1.78
C ALA A 503 -43.97 8.47 -1.04
N VAL A 504 -44.15 9.15 0.10
CA VAL A 504 -43.07 9.67 0.95
C VAL A 504 -42.25 8.56 1.61
N GLU A 505 -42.86 7.44 2.03
CA GLU A 505 -42.12 6.35 2.68
C GLU A 505 -41.29 5.53 1.69
N GLU A 506 -41.84 5.27 0.50
CA GLU A 506 -41.09 4.61 -0.58
C GLU A 506 -39.90 5.46 -1.05
N VAL A 507 -40.07 6.79 -1.13
CA VAL A 507 -38.99 7.72 -1.48
C VAL A 507 -37.86 7.66 -0.44
N LEU A 508 -38.18 7.65 0.86
CA LEU A 508 -37.17 7.56 1.92
C LEU A 508 -36.35 6.27 1.84
N VAL A 509 -36.98 5.10 1.62
CA VAL A 509 -36.27 3.82 1.50
C VAL A 509 -35.33 3.83 0.30
N VAL A 510 -35.75 4.42 -0.83
CA VAL A 510 -34.92 4.53 -2.04
C VAL A 510 -33.74 5.49 -1.82
N GLU A 511 -33.94 6.61 -1.12
CA GLU A 511 -32.88 7.56 -0.76
C GLU A 511 -31.85 6.92 0.19
N VAL A 512 -32.33 6.31 1.28
CA VAL A 512 -31.48 5.60 2.25
C VAL A 512 -30.69 4.48 1.57
N PHE A 513 -31.32 3.74 0.67
CA PHE A 513 -30.64 2.74 -0.16
C PHE A 513 -29.52 3.36 -1.02
N GLY A 514 -29.83 4.45 -1.74
CA GLY A 514 -28.88 5.12 -2.62
C GLY A 514 -27.65 5.61 -1.87
N GLU A 515 -27.85 6.20 -0.70
CA GLU A 515 -26.75 6.67 0.14
C GLU A 515 -25.97 5.54 0.80
N THR A 516 -26.63 4.46 1.24
CA THR A 516 -25.97 3.26 1.75
C THR A 516 -25.03 2.66 0.68
N LEU A 517 -25.51 2.56 -0.56
CA LEU A 517 -24.71 2.06 -1.69
C LEU A 517 -23.52 2.97 -1.97
N ARG A 518 -23.73 4.30 -1.99
CA ARG A 518 -22.65 5.27 -2.23
C ARG A 518 -21.56 5.21 -1.17
N HIS A 519 -21.94 5.10 0.10
CA HIS A 519 -20.99 4.98 1.21
C HIS A 519 -20.24 3.64 1.17
N THR A 520 -20.92 2.54 0.84
CA THR A 520 -20.29 1.22 0.64
C THR A 520 -19.26 1.24 -0.49
N GLN A 521 -19.60 1.80 -1.66
CA GLN A 521 -18.65 1.95 -2.78
C GLN A 521 -17.44 2.83 -2.40
N THR A 522 -17.68 3.90 -1.65
CA THR A 522 -16.62 4.79 -1.17
C THR A 522 -15.70 4.08 -0.19
N TRP A 523 -16.26 3.26 0.71
CA TRP A 523 -15.47 2.42 1.61
C TRP A 523 -14.60 1.43 0.83
N PHE A 524 -15.14 0.69 -0.14
CA PHE A 524 -14.35 -0.21 -0.98
C PHE A 524 -13.19 0.53 -1.68
N ARG A 525 -13.44 1.71 -2.27
CA ARG A 525 -12.37 2.52 -2.90
C ARG A 525 -11.27 2.92 -1.91
N ASN A 526 -11.63 3.26 -0.68
CA ASN A 526 -10.68 3.72 0.34
C ASN A 526 -9.92 2.56 1.01
N ALA A 527 -10.60 1.43 1.26
CA ALA A 527 -10.03 0.25 1.91
C ALA A 527 -9.14 -0.56 0.96
N LEU A 528 -9.37 -0.49 -0.35
CA LEU A 528 -8.70 -1.29 -1.36
C LEU A 528 -7.62 -0.49 -2.13
N ASN A 529 -6.58 -0.09 -1.42
CA ASN A 529 -5.46 0.70 -1.97
C ASN A 529 -4.35 -0.13 -2.64
N GLN A 530 -4.38 -1.45 -2.50
CA GLN A 530 -3.43 -2.38 -3.13
C GLN A 530 -4.02 -3.00 -4.40
N LYS A 531 -3.14 -3.53 -5.26
CA LYS A 531 -3.54 -4.39 -6.38
C LYS A 531 -4.34 -5.59 -5.88
N LEU A 532 -5.29 -6.07 -6.68
CA LEU A 532 -6.12 -7.21 -6.34
C LEU A 532 -5.27 -8.48 -6.18
N LEU A 533 -4.26 -8.63 -7.04
CA LEU A 533 -3.44 -9.84 -7.12
C LEU A 533 -1.96 -9.57 -6.82
N THR A 534 -1.31 -10.56 -6.22
CA THR A 534 0.14 -10.63 -6.04
C THR A 534 0.69 -11.78 -6.88
N GLU A 535 1.76 -11.50 -7.61
CA GLU A 535 2.40 -12.43 -8.55
C GLU A 535 3.50 -13.26 -7.88
N TYR A 536 3.49 -14.56 -8.14
CA TYR A 536 4.57 -15.50 -7.87
C TYR A 536 4.99 -16.16 -9.18
N LEU A 537 6.19 -16.76 -9.22
CA LEU A 537 6.84 -17.30 -10.43
C LEU A 537 5.89 -18.06 -11.39
N GLU A 538 4.95 -18.86 -10.87
CA GLU A 538 4.01 -19.66 -11.67
C GLU A 538 2.54 -19.55 -11.22
N SER A 539 2.19 -18.64 -10.30
CA SER A 539 0.81 -18.54 -9.79
C SER A 539 0.47 -17.14 -9.28
N VAL A 540 -0.82 -16.88 -9.10
CA VAL A 540 -1.32 -15.62 -8.53
C VAL A 540 -2.16 -15.91 -7.29
N THR A 541 -2.06 -15.03 -6.30
CA THR A 541 -2.93 -15.04 -5.11
C THR A 541 -3.56 -13.68 -4.90
N PHE A 542 -4.68 -13.61 -4.17
CA PHE A 542 -5.18 -12.34 -3.68
C PHE A 542 -4.12 -11.67 -2.81
N SER A 543 -3.82 -10.40 -3.06
CA SER A 543 -2.91 -9.62 -2.23
C SER A 543 -3.41 -9.52 -0.79
N VAL A 544 -4.74 -9.54 -0.64
CA VAL A 544 -5.42 -9.33 0.62
C VAL A 544 -6.53 -10.38 0.78
N SER A 545 -6.38 -11.28 1.75
CA SER A 545 -7.26 -12.46 1.89
C SER A 545 -8.71 -12.13 2.26
N TRP A 546 -8.96 -11.00 2.92
CA TRP A 546 -10.30 -10.60 3.35
C TRP A 546 -11.11 -9.95 2.21
N GLU A 547 -10.47 -9.47 1.14
CA GLU A 547 -11.13 -8.67 0.11
C GLU A 547 -12.29 -9.43 -0.56
N ILE A 548 -12.05 -10.67 -0.99
CA ILE A 548 -13.07 -11.45 -1.69
C ILE A 548 -14.22 -11.87 -0.77
N GLN A 549 -13.93 -12.07 0.53
CA GLN A 549 -14.95 -12.33 1.54
C GLN A 549 -15.82 -11.09 1.78
N ALA A 550 -15.22 -9.90 1.75
CA ALA A 550 -15.99 -8.66 1.82
C ALA A 550 -16.96 -8.55 0.64
N TRP A 551 -16.49 -8.73 -0.60
CA TRP A 551 -17.36 -8.72 -1.78
C TRP A 551 -18.53 -9.70 -1.65
N ASP A 552 -18.28 -10.92 -1.17
CA ASP A 552 -19.29 -11.95 -0.96
C ASP A 552 -20.36 -11.55 0.07
N GLU A 553 -19.95 -11.06 1.24
CA GLU A 553 -20.88 -10.61 2.28
C GLU A 553 -21.76 -9.44 1.80
N PHE A 554 -21.19 -8.47 1.07
CA PHE A 554 -21.96 -7.34 0.55
C PHE A 554 -22.91 -7.74 -0.60
N VAL A 555 -22.51 -8.66 -1.49
CA VAL A 555 -23.36 -9.13 -2.61
C VAL A 555 -24.57 -9.94 -2.11
N LYS A 556 -24.44 -10.62 -0.97
CA LYS A 556 -25.54 -11.40 -0.36
C LYS A 556 -26.64 -10.55 0.27
N ILE A 557 -26.42 -9.25 0.48
CA ILE A 557 -27.42 -8.36 1.08
C ILE A 557 -28.63 -8.22 0.15
N SER A 558 -29.83 -8.46 0.70
CA SER A 558 -31.11 -8.33 -0.01
C SER A 558 -31.95 -7.21 0.58
N PHE A 559 -32.41 -6.26 -0.22
CA PHE A 559 -33.29 -5.16 0.19
C PHE A 559 -34.78 -5.55 0.04
N PRO A 560 -35.73 -4.78 0.61
CA PRO A 560 -37.17 -5.12 0.56
C PRO A 560 -37.73 -5.25 -0.86
N ALA A 561 -37.28 -4.40 -1.78
CA ALA A 561 -37.69 -4.43 -3.18
C ALA A 561 -36.66 -5.14 -4.05
N GLU A 562 -37.10 -6.08 -4.89
CA GLU A 562 -36.20 -6.87 -5.75
C GLU A 562 -35.40 -5.99 -6.70
N GLN A 563 -35.99 -4.92 -7.22
CA GLN A 563 -35.31 -3.92 -8.07
C GLN A 563 -34.12 -3.26 -7.36
N LEU A 564 -34.22 -2.99 -6.05
CA LEU A 564 -33.13 -2.43 -5.26
C LEU A 564 -32.03 -3.47 -5.00
N THR A 565 -32.42 -4.72 -4.70
CA THR A 565 -31.49 -5.84 -4.57
C THR A 565 -30.70 -6.08 -5.86
N GLU A 566 -31.39 -6.08 -7.01
CA GLU A 566 -30.75 -6.22 -8.32
C GLU A 566 -29.81 -5.05 -8.61
N ARG A 567 -30.25 -3.81 -8.36
CA ARG A 567 -29.41 -2.62 -8.52
C ARG A 567 -28.16 -2.66 -7.62
N TRP A 568 -28.31 -3.09 -6.37
CA TRP A 568 -27.21 -3.26 -5.42
C TRP A 568 -26.17 -4.25 -5.94
N ARG A 569 -26.62 -5.48 -6.25
CA ARG A 569 -25.76 -6.56 -6.76
C ARG A 569 -25.08 -6.17 -8.05
N LYS A 570 -25.83 -5.66 -9.02
CA LYS A 570 -25.29 -5.26 -10.34
C LYS A 570 -24.25 -4.16 -10.21
N THR A 571 -24.45 -3.19 -9.31
CA THR A 571 -23.48 -2.10 -9.09
C THR A 571 -22.19 -2.61 -8.46
N LEU A 572 -22.28 -3.42 -7.39
CA LEU A 572 -21.10 -3.99 -6.74
C LEU A 572 -20.33 -4.96 -7.64
N LEU A 573 -21.03 -5.82 -8.39
CA LEU A 573 -20.40 -6.73 -9.35
C LEU A 573 -19.73 -5.97 -10.52
N ALA A 574 -20.29 -4.83 -10.94
CA ALA A 574 -19.65 -3.97 -11.94
C ALA A 574 -18.36 -3.34 -11.40
N ASP A 575 -18.35 -2.92 -10.13
CA ASP A 575 -17.14 -2.40 -9.47
C ASP A 575 -16.08 -3.49 -9.30
N LEU A 576 -16.47 -4.70 -8.88
CA LEU A 576 -15.58 -5.86 -8.83
C LEU A 576 -15.03 -6.21 -10.22
N LYS A 577 -15.88 -6.22 -11.27
CA LYS A 577 -15.46 -6.44 -12.65
C LYS A 577 -14.36 -5.46 -13.07
N ARG A 578 -14.57 -4.15 -12.83
CA ARG A 578 -13.55 -3.13 -13.14
C ARG A 578 -12.25 -3.37 -12.35
N ARG A 579 -12.37 -3.81 -11.10
CA ARG A 579 -11.22 -4.10 -10.25
C ARG A 579 -10.41 -5.32 -10.75
N ILE A 580 -11.07 -6.35 -11.26
CA ILE A 580 -10.41 -7.50 -11.91
C ILE A 580 -9.76 -7.06 -13.22
N GLN A 581 -10.47 -6.28 -14.04
CA GLN A 581 -9.99 -5.81 -15.34
C GLN A 581 -8.80 -4.84 -15.24
N ALA A 582 -8.55 -4.25 -14.07
CA ALA A 582 -7.38 -3.43 -13.82
C ALA A 582 -6.06 -4.25 -13.71
N GLU A 583 -6.16 -5.57 -13.52
CA GLU A 583 -5.01 -6.48 -13.53
C GLU A 583 -4.56 -6.83 -14.95
N LEU A 584 -3.33 -7.31 -15.11
CA LEU A 584 -2.82 -7.74 -16.41
C LEU A 584 -3.68 -8.88 -17.00
N PRO A 585 -3.90 -8.94 -18.33
CA PRO A 585 -4.76 -9.96 -18.95
C PRO A 585 -4.40 -11.40 -18.57
N VAL A 586 -3.11 -11.71 -18.50
CA VAL A 586 -2.60 -13.02 -18.04
C VAL A 586 -2.98 -13.28 -16.59
N HIS A 587 -2.85 -12.29 -15.70
CA HIS A 587 -3.19 -12.43 -14.29
C HIS A 587 -4.69 -12.62 -14.06
N GLN A 588 -5.55 -12.03 -14.89
CA GLN A 588 -6.99 -12.27 -14.83
C GLN A 588 -7.33 -13.74 -15.13
N ILE A 589 -6.68 -14.32 -16.14
CA ILE A 589 -6.84 -15.74 -16.52
C ILE A 589 -6.29 -16.64 -15.41
N LEU A 590 -5.08 -16.37 -14.93
CA LEU A 590 -4.47 -17.13 -13.84
C LEU A 590 -5.27 -17.03 -12.54
N ALA A 591 -5.87 -15.87 -12.22
CA ALA A 591 -6.70 -15.71 -11.04
C ALA A 591 -7.91 -16.64 -11.08
N TYR A 592 -8.56 -16.75 -12.24
CA TYR A 592 -9.67 -17.68 -12.40
C TYR A 592 -9.24 -19.14 -12.23
N CYS A 593 -8.10 -19.54 -12.80
CA CYS A 593 -7.60 -20.92 -12.71
C CYS A 593 -7.02 -21.28 -11.34
N CYS A 594 -6.15 -20.44 -10.76
CA CYS A 594 -5.43 -20.69 -9.51
C CYS A 594 -6.36 -20.66 -8.29
N LEU A 595 -7.34 -19.74 -8.30
CA LEU A 595 -8.16 -19.42 -7.12
C LEU A 595 -9.57 -20.02 -7.20
N HIS A 596 -9.84 -20.86 -8.20
CA HIS A 596 -11.16 -21.45 -8.42
C HIS A 596 -11.72 -22.20 -7.20
N TYR A 597 -10.85 -22.88 -6.44
CA TYR A 597 -11.27 -23.59 -5.23
C TYR A 597 -11.88 -22.64 -4.17
N GLN A 598 -11.49 -21.36 -4.16
CA GLN A 598 -12.06 -20.36 -3.25
C GLN A 598 -13.45 -19.93 -3.73
N PHE A 599 -13.66 -19.80 -5.05
CA PHE A 599 -14.94 -19.37 -5.62
C PHE A 599 -16.08 -20.36 -5.35
N THR A 600 -15.77 -21.65 -5.22
CA THR A 600 -16.79 -22.67 -4.86
C THR A 600 -17.49 -22.42 -3.51
N ARG A 601 -16.91 -21.57 -2.65
CA ARG A 601 -17.46 -21.20 -1.33
C ARG A 601 -18.17 -19.84 -1.32
N LEU A 602 -18.15 -19.11 -2.44
CA LEU A 602 -18.69 -17.76 -2.57
C LEU A 602 -20.00 -17.77 -3.38
N ASP A 603 -20.66 -16.62 -3.46
CA ASP A 603 -21.80 -16.41 -4.35
C ASP A 603 -21.41 -16.67 -5.83
N SER A 604 -22.27 -17.39 -6.55
CA SER A 604 -22.03 -17.76 -7.96
C SER A 604 -21.84 -16.57 -8.88
N SER A 605 -22.36 -15.40 -8.53
CA SER A 605 -22.20 -14.17 -9.32
C SER A 605 -20.76 -13.64 -9.29
N ILE A 606 -20.02 -13.92 -8.21
CA ILE A 606 -18.60 -13.57 -8.09
C ILE A 606 -17.75 -14.49 -8.97
N ASP A 607 -17.99 -15.81 -8.90
CA ASP A 607 -17.35 -16.79 -9.79
C ASP A 607 -17.58 -16.42 -11.27
N TRP A 608 -18.82 -16.10 -11.61
CA TRP A 608 -19.19 -15.65 -12.96
C TRP A 608 -18.47 -14.37 -13.39
N CYS A 609 -18.21 -13.44 -12.46
CA CYS A 609 -17.47 -12.21 -12.73
C CYS A 609 -16.01 -12.52 -13.12
N PHE A 610 -15.33 -13.38 -12.36
CA PHE A 610 -13.96 -13.82 -12.70
C PHE A 610 -13.91 -14.65 -13.98
N HIS A 611 -14.86 -15.55 -14.19
CA HIS A 611 -15.00 -16.31 -15.43
C HIS A 611 -15.12 -15.38 -16.64
N THR A 612 -16.03 -14.41 -16.58
CA THR A 612 -16.26 -13.45 -17.68
C THR A 612 -15.02 -12.62 -17.97
N CYS A 613 -14.34 -12.10 -16.93
CA CYS A 613 -13.10 -11.33 -17.11
C CYS A 613 -11.98 -12.19 -17.72
N ALA A 614 -11.82 -13.44 -17.28
CA ALA A 614 -10.82 -14.35 -17.83
C ALA A 614 -11.07 -14.61 -19.34
N ILE A 615 -12.33 -14.86 -19.74
CA ILE A 615 -12.69 -15.05 -21.14
C ILE A 615 -12.44 -13.78 -21.98
N GLU A 616 -12.85 -12.61 -21.49
CA GLU A 616 -12.61 -11.32 -22.15
C GLU A 616 -11.11 -11.02 -22.30
N ALA A 617 -10.28 -11.43 -21.33
CA ALA A 617 -8.84 -11.21 -21.32
C ALA A 617 -8.05 -12.12 -22.29
N VAL A 618 -8.62 -13.24 -22.76
CA VAL A 618 -7.91 -14.24 -23.60
C VAL A 618 -7.26 -13.60 -24.83
N THR A 619 -7.98 -12.73 -25.53
CA THR A 619 -7.48 -12.13 -26.78
C THR A 619 -6.23 -11.28 -26.52
N ALA A 620 -6.25 -10.43 -25.48
CA ALA A 620 -5.11 -9.61 -25.10
C ALA A 620 -3.96 -10.42 -24.49
N ALA A 621 -4.28 -11.48 -23.74
CA ALA A 621 -3.27 -12.39 -23.17
C ALA A 621 -2.52 -13.17 -24.26
N CYS A 622 -3.22 -13.66 -25.30
CA CYS A 622 -2.60 -14.38 -26.42
C CYS A 622 -1.69 -13.49 -27.28
N GLN A 623 -1.87 -12.17 -27.27
CA GLN A 623 -0.98 -11.21 -27.94
C GLN A 623 0.30 -10.92 -27.15
N THR A 624 0.21 -11.01 -25.82
CA THR A 624 1.32 -10.63 -24.91
C THR A 624 2.16 -11.82 -24.47
N GLN A 625 1.59 -13.03 -24.46
CA GLN A 625 2.28 -14.22 -23.97
C GLN A 625 2.01 -15.45 -24.85
N SER A 626 3.08 -16.15 -25.22
CA SER A 626 3.05 -17.28 -26.17
C SER A 626 2.96 -18.67 -25.52
N ASN A 627 3.08 -18.77 -24.19
CA ASN A 627 3.04 -20.02 -23.40
C ASN A 627 1.91 -20.03 -22.34
N LEU A 628 0.74 -19.51 -22.70
CA LEU A 628 -0.40 -19.36 -21.79
C LEU A 628 -1.04 -20.71 -21.43
N LEU A 629 -1.15 -21.63 -22.40
CA LEU A 629 -1.69 -22.98 -22.15
C LEU A 629 -0.78 -23.80 -21.25
N GLU A 630 0.54 -23.66 -21.38
CA GLU A 630 1.51 -24.31 -20.50
C GLU A 630 1.29 -23.90 -19.04
N LYS A 631 1.13 -22.61 -18.75
CA LYS A 631 0.83 -22.11 -17.40
C LYS A 631 -0.50 -22.63 -16.82
N ILE A 632 -1.50 -22.87 -17.67
CA ILE A 632 -2.83 -23.37 -17.24
C ILE A 632 -2.83 -24.90 -17.10
N SER A 633 -1.95 -25.59 -17.82
CA SER A 633 -1.90 -27.06 -17.88
C SER A 633 -1.61 -27.75 -16.56
N SER A 634 -1.00 -27.05 -15.60
CA SER A 634 -0.77 -27.51 -14.23
C SER A 634 -2.06 -27.60 -13.38
N TYR A 635 -3.13 -26.94 -13.81
CA TYR A 635 -4.43 -26.92 -13.12
C TYR A 635 -5.43 -27.90 -13.76
N ASN A 636 -6.60 -28.08 -13.14
CA ASN A 636 -7.64 -28.98 -13.66
C ASN A 636 -8.27 -28.40 -14.94
N THR A 637 -7.60 -28.60 -16.07
CA THR A 637 -7.99 -28.11 -17.41
C THR A 637 -9.39 -28.57 -17.80
N SER A 638 -9.87 -29.72 -17.30
CA SER A 638 -11.22 -30.24 -17.59
C SER A 638 -12.36 -29.39 -16.99
N GLN A 639 -12.06 -28.58 -15.98
CA GLN A 639 -12.99 -27.64 -15.35
C GLN A 639 -13.04 -26.31 -16.10
N PHE A 640 -11.96 -25.97 -16.82
CA PHE A 640 -11.80 -24.72 -17.57
C PHE A 640 -11.96 -24.93 -19.08
N SER A 641 -12.72 -25.94 -19.51
CA SER A 641 -12.76 -26.36 -20.92
C SER A 641 -13.22 -25.26 -21.87
N GLN A 642 -14.13 -24.37 -21.44
CA GLN A 642 -14.55 -23.20 -22.21
C GLN A 642 -13.40 -22.21 -22.40
N LEU A 643 -12.69 -21.86 -21.33
CA LEU A 643 -11.52 -20.98 -21.37
C LEU A 643 -10.40 -21.56 -22.24
N VAL A 644 -10.08 -22.85 -22.05
CA VAL A 644 -9.10 -23.56 -22.88
C VAL A 644 -9.52 -23.56 -24.35
N SER A 645 -10.82 -23.78 -24.65
CA SER A 645 -11.34 -23.72 -26.02
C SER A 645 -11.17 -22.33 -26.63
N THR A 646 -11.50 -21.27 -25.89
CA THR A 646 -11.32 -19.88 -26.35
C THR A 646 -9.85 -19.57 -26.61
N ILE A 647 -8.94 -20.02 -25.73
CA ILE A 647 -7.49 -19.85 -25.92
C ILE A 647 -7.02 -20.58 -27.19
N ILE A 648 -7.42 -21.85 -27.40
CA ILE A 648 -7.06 -22.61 -28.60
C ILE A 648 -7.54 -21.90 -29.88
N VAL A 649 -8.81 -21.47 -29.91
CA VAL A 649 -9.38 -20.77 -31.08
C VAL A 649 -8.66 -19.46 -31.35
N LYS A 650 -8.36 -18.65 -30.32
CA LYS A 650 -7.67 -17.37 -30.49
C LYS A 650 -6.19 -17.50 -30.82
N LEU A 651 -5.51 -18.52 -30.29
CA LEU A 651 -4.17 -18.86 -30.74
C LEU A 651 -4.17 -19.29 -32.22
N TRP A 652 -5.26 -19.87 -32.72
CA TRP A 652 -5.34 -20.36 -34.09
C TRP A 652 -5.94 -19.38 -35.11
N SER A 653 -6.69 -18.36 -34.66
CA SER A 653 -7.38 -17.44 -35.56
C SER A 653 -6.41 -16.72 -36.50
N VAL A 654 -6.71 -16.79 -37.80
CA VAL A 654 -5.93 -16.25 -38.92
C VAL A 654 -6.39 -14.82 -39.21
N GLU A 655 -5.47 -13.88 -39.46
CA GLU A 655 -5.81 -12.63 -40.15
C GLU A 655 -6.24 -13.01 -41.57
N SER A 656 -7.53 -12.87 -41.85
CA SER A 656 -8.21 -13.37 -43.04
C SER A 656 -7.44 -13.15 -44.34
N GLY A 657 -6.94 -14.24 -44.91
CA GLY A 657 -6.50 -14.38 -46.29
C GLY A 657 -6.46 -15.85 -46.65
N GLN A 658 -7.45 -16.35 -47.40
CA GLN A 658 -7.35 -17.67 -48.04
C GLN A 658 -6.20 -17.59 -49.05
N SER A 659 -5.03 -18.10 -48.67
CA SER A 659 -3.88 -18.24 -49.55
C SER A 659 -3.69 -19.72 -49.89
N ASP A 660 -3.12 -20.01 -51.05
CA ASP A 660 -2.77 -21.37 -51.53
C ASP A 660 -1.72 -22.09 -50.64
N ASN A 661 -1.31 -21.49 -49.51
CA ASN A 661 -0.28 -21.98 -48.58
C ASN A 661 -0.82 -22.45 -47.21
N TYR A 662 -2.10 -22.81 -47.11
CA TYR A 662 -2.74 -23.22 -45.84
C TYR A 662 -1.98 -24.32 -45.07
N PHE A 663 -1.39 -25.30 -45.77
CA PHE A 663 -0.60 -26.37 -45.14
C PHE A 663 0.71 -25.84 -44.54
N ASP A 664 1.41 -24.98 -45.27
CA ASP A 664 2.69 -24.39 -44.85
C ASP A 664 2.49 -23.50 -43.61
N GLU A 665 1.44 -22.69 -43.59
CA GLU A 665 1.11 -21.83 -42.45
C GLU A 665 0.77 -22.65 -41.19
N ILE A 666 0.08 -23.78 -41.35
CA ILE A 666 -0.21 -24.68 -40.22
C ILE A 666 1.07 -25.33 -39.71
N LEU A 667 1.90 -25.87 -40.61
CA LEU A 667 3.17 -26.49 -40.22
C LEU A 667 4.06 -25.50 -39.48
N HIS A 668 4.21 -24.28 -40.02
CA HIS A 668 4.98 -23.21 -39.40
C HIS A 668 4.49 -22.90 -37.98
N ARG A 669 3.17 -22.79 -37.77
CA ARG A 669 2.59 -22.55 -36.45
C ARG A 669 2.89 -23.70 -35.49
N VAL A 670 2.69 -24.94 -35.93
CA VAL A 670 2.95 -26.16 -35.14
C VAL A 670 4.39 -26.21 -34.66
N LEU A 671 5.34 -25.79 -35.50
CA LEU A 671 6.77 -25.81 -35.21
C LEU A 671 7.26 -24.59 -34.40
N THR A 672 6.59 -23.44 -34.51
CA THR A 672 7.08 -22.19 -33.90
C THR A 672 6.46 -21.90 -32.53
N ARG A 673 5.21 -22.31 -32.28
CA ARG A 673 4.50 -21.93 -31.04
C ARG A 673 4.68 -22.96 -29.91
N PRO A 674 5.15 -22.54 -28.70
CA PRO A 674 5.42 -23.47 -27.61
C PRO A 674 4.15 -24.09 -27.02
N ASP A 675 3.04 -23.33 -26.94
CA ASP A 675 1.73 -23.77 -26.42
C ASP A 675 1.10 -24.94 -27.19
N ILE A 676 1.57 -25.22 -28.40
CA ILE A 676 1.06 -26.33 -29.22
C ILE A 676 1.41 -27.68 -28.60
N LYS A 677 2.48 -27.79 -27.80
CA LYS A 677 2.76 -29.01 -27.02
C LYS A 677 1.58 -29.40 -26.13
N CYS A 678 0.94 -28.41 -25.50
CA CYS A 678 -0.23 -28.63 -24.66
C CYS A 678 -1.43 -29.13 -25.47
N ILE A 679 -1.62 -28.62 -26.69
CA ILE A 679 -2.66 -29.08 -27.62
C ILE A 679 -2.49 -30.57 -27.96
N PHE A 680 -1.27 -30.98 -28.35
CA PHE A 680 -0.98 -32.39 -28.63
C PHE A 680 -1.08 -33.26 -27.37
N HIS A 681 -0.73 -32.72 -26.19
CA HIS A 681 -0.91 -33.43 -24.93
C HIS A 681 -2.38 -33.67 -24.59
N PHE A 682 -3.25 -32.68 -24.84
CA PHE A 682 -4.70 -32.80 -24.68
C PHE A 682 -5.29 -33.85 -25.62
N ASN A 683 -4.81 -33.92 -26.87
CA ASN A 683 -5.24 -34.92 -27.86
C ASN A 683 -4.82 -36.34 -27.47
N GLY A 684 -3.58 -36.53 -27.01
CA GLY A 684 -3.02 -37.87 -26.76
C GLY A 684 -3.36 -38.48 -25.40
N THR A 685 -3.45 -37.67 -24.33
CA THR A 685 -3.45 -38.19 -22.94
C THR A 685 -4.71 -37.80 -22.14
N ASN A 686 -5.42 -36.75 -22.54
CA ASN A 686 -6.45 -36.11 -21.72
C ASN A 686 -7.85 -36.20 -22.37
N THR A 687 -8.28 -37.43 -22.67
CA THR A 687 -9.55 -37.72 -23.39
C THR A 687 -10.79 -37.09 -22.75
N LYS A 688 -10.82 -36.97 -21.41
CA LYS A 688 -11.91 -36.31 -20.66
C LYS A 688 -12.00 -34.80 -20.91
N LEU A 689 -10.88 -34.13 -21.19
CA LEU A 689 -10.86 -32.70 -21.55
C LEU A 689 -11.35 -32.54 -22.99
N LEU A 690 -10.82 -33.37 -23.90
CA LEU A 690 -11.13 -33.32 -25.32
C LEU A 690 -12.64 -33.39 -25.60
N GLU A 691 -13.38 -34.24 -24.88
CA GLU A 691 -14.85 -34.34 -24.99
C GLU A 691 -15.57 -33.02 -24.68
N LYS A 692 -15.06 -32.24 -23.72
CA LYS A 692 -15.67 -30.99 -23.21
C LYS A 692 -15.24 -29.72 -23.95
N LEU A 693 -14.33 -29.82 -24.93
CA LEU A 693 -13.93 -28.69 -25.77
C LEU A 693 -15.00 -28.35 -26.81
N THR A 694 -15.00 -27.10 -27.29
CA THR A 694 -15.87 -26.68 -28.40
C THR A 694 -15.50 -27.40 -29.70
N ASP A 695 -16.46 -27.56 -30.60
CA ASP A 695 -16.23 -28.23 -31.90
C ASP A 695 -15.20 -27.50 -32.76
N GLU A 696 -15.16 -26.17 -32.68
CA GLU A 696 -14.16 -25.34 -33.36
C GLU A 696 -12.74 -25.64 -32.84
N ALA A 697 -12.56 -25.72 -31.51
CA ALA A 697 -11.29 -26.09 -30.91
C ALA A 697 -10.90 -27.52 -31.29
N LYS A 698 -11.83 -28.48 -31.27
CA LYS A 698 -11.57 -29.87 -31.69
C LYS A 698 -11.11 -29.96 -33.15
N ASN A 699 -11.73 -29.20 -34.05
CA ASN A 699 -11.35 -29.17 -35.46
C ASN A 699 -9.91 -28.64 -35.65
N ILE A 700 -9.54 -27.60 -34.90
CA ILE A 700 -8.18 -27.06 -34.88
C ILE A 700 -7.16 -28.13 -34.46
N ILE A 701 -7.43 -28.83 -33.34
CA ILE A 701 -6.56 -29.90 -32.84
C ILE A 701 -6.41 -31.02 -33.87
N ALA A 702 -7.52 -31.46 -34.48
CA ALA A 702 -7.51 -32.52 -35.49
C ALA A 702 -6.74 -32.11 -36.76
N THR A 703 -6.87 -30.84 -37.18
CA THR A 703 -6.15 -30.30 -38.33
C THR A 703 -4.64 -30.26 -38.07
N ALA A 704 -4.24 -29.79 -36.88
CA ALA A 704 -2.83 -29.76 -36.45
C ALA A 704 -2.22 -31.18 -36.42
N ASP A 705 -2.97 -32.14 -35.85
CA ASP A 705 -2.54 -33.54 -35.74
C ASP A 705 -2.41 -34.20 -37.12
N SER A 706 -3.36 -33.98 -38.03
CA SER A 706 -3.32 -34.47 -39.40
C SER A 706 -2.10 -33.96 -40.18
N VAL A 707 -1.83 -32.64 -40.13
CA VAL A 707 -0.66 -32.03 -40.79
C VAL A 707 0.64 -32.60 -40.22
N PHE A 708 0.75 -32.68 -38.89
CA PHE A 708 1.93 -33.20 -38.24
C PHE A 708 2.18 -34.70 -38.55
N MET A 709 1.12 -35.52 -38.56
CA MET A 709 1.22 -36.94 -38.92
C MET A 709 1.62 -37.14 -40.39
N SER A 710 1.09 -36.33 -41.30
CA SER A 710 1.49 -36.36 -42.73
C SER A 710 2.99 -36.05 -42.87
N VAL A 711 3.46 -34.98 -42.23
CA VAL A 711 4.87 -34.58 -42.27
C VAL A 711 5.78 -35.67 -41.66
N ALA A 712 5.42 -36.22 -40.51
CA ALA A 712 6.19 -37.30 -39.87
C ALA A 712 6.28 -38.54 -40.78
N TYR A 713 5.19 -38.89 -41.47
CA TYR A 713 5.17 -39.97 -42.44
C TYR A 713 6.05 -39.68 -43.66
N ASP A 714 5.98 -38.45 -44.19
CA ASP A 714 6.76 -38.03 -45.35
C ASP A 714 8.27 -37.99 -45.07
N ILE A 715 8.70 -37.64 -43.86
CA ILE A 715 10.11 -37.76 -43.42
C ILE A 715 10.54 -39.22 -43.41
N GLN A 716 9.70 -40.11 -42.86
CA GLN A 716 10.01 -41.54 -42.79
C GLN A 716 10.18 -42.15 -44.19
N LYS A 717 9.32 -41.79 -45.13
CA LYS A 717 9.38 -42.24 -46.53
C LYS A 717 10.37 -41.47 -47.41
N GLY A 718 10.83 -40.30 -46.94
CA GLY A 718 11.69 -39.38 -47.69
C GLY A 718 11.00 -38.68 -48.86
N CYS A 719 9.67 -38.63 -48.87
CA CYS A 719 8.89 -37.89 -49.87
C CYS A 719 8.51 -36.48 -49.42
N ILE A 720 9.04 -36.01 -48.28
CA ILE A 720 8.85 -34.65 -47.78
C ILE A 720 9.41 -33.61 -48.76
N LEU A 721 8.74 -32.44 -48.84
CA LEU A 721 9.27 -31.30 -49.58
C LEU A 721 10.52 -30.75 -48.89
N VAL A 722 11.52 -30.34 -49.68
CA VAL A 722 12.78 -29.80 -49.13
C VAL A 722 12.50 -28.59 -48.22
N LYS A 723 11.56 -27.70 -48.58
CA LYS A 723 11.20 -26.54 -47.75
C LYS A 723 10.67 -26.94 -46.36
N HIS A 724 9.81 -27.95 -46.28
CA HIS A 724 9.22 -28.41 -45.02
C HIS A 724 10.28 -29.08 -44.15
N LEU A 725 11.19 -29.84 -44.76
CA LEU A 725 12.28 -30.49 -44.03
C LEU A 725 13.30 -29.48 -43.49
N GLU A 726 13.62 -28.44 -44.27
CA GLU A 726 14.49 -27.34 -43.83
C GLU A 726 13.86 -26.54 -42.68
N GLU A 727 12.55 -26.31 -42.72
CA GLU A 727 11.81 -25.65 -41.63
C GLU A 727 11.82 -26.49 -40.34
N ILE A 728 11.68 -27.81 -40.45
CA ILE A 728 11.81 -28.73 -39.30
C ILE A 728 13.21 -28.66 -38.71
N PHE A 729 14.25 -28.54 -39.53
CA PHE A 729 15.62 -28.39 -39.02
C PHE A 729 15.86 -27.07 -38.27
N GLN A 730 15.09 -26.02 -38.56
CA GLN A 730 15.11 -24.77 -37.78
C GLN A 730 14.42 -24.94 -36.42
N HIS A 731 13.43 -25.83 -36.33
CA HIS A 731 12.61 -26.08 -35.14
C HIS A 731 12.69 -27.53 -34.63
N GLU A 732 13.88 -28.13 -34.70
CA GLU A 732 14.08 -29.57 -34.50
C GLU A 732 13.64 -30.05 -33.11
N GLU A 733 13.98 -29.29 -32.06
CA GLU A 733 13.61 -29.63 -30.68
C GLU A 733 12.08 -29.64 -30.47
N GLN A 734 11.38 -28.67 -31.07
CA GLN A 734 9.93 -28.60 -30.99
C GLN A 734 9.28 -29.79 -31.71
N PHE A 735 9.76 -30.11 -32.92
CA PHE A 735 9.27 -31.24 -33.70
C PHE A 735 9.45 -32.58 -32.95
N ILE A 736 10.62 -32.81 -32.38
CA ILE A 736 10.91 -34.00 -31.55
C ILE A 736 9.97 -34.05 -30.35
N CYS A 737 9.79 -32.93 -29.64
CA CYS A 737 8.91 -32.85 -28.48
C CYS A 737 7.45 -33.19 -28.84
N ILE A 738 6.91 -32.65 -29.93
CA ILE A 738 5.55 -32.95 -30.39
C ILE A 738 5.42 -34.41 -30.80
N TRP A 739 6.43 -34.93 -31.50
CA TRP A 739 6.47 -36.34 -31.91
C TRP A 739 6.43 -37.28 -30.68
N GLU A 740 7.21 -36.99 -29.63
CA GLU A 740 7.19 -37.76 -28.39
C GLU A 740 5.81 -37.74 -27.70
N ILE A 741 5.15 -36.59 -27.68
CA ILE A 741 3.80 -36.43 -27.12
C ILE A 741 2.77 -37.25 -27.91
N SER A 742 2.88 -37.27 -29.24
CA SER A 742 1.97 -37.99 -30.16
C SER A 742 2.09 -39.52 -30.10
N LYS A 743 3.18 -40.06 -29.53
CA LYS A 743 3.42 -41.51 -29.42
C LYS A 743 3.07 -42.03 -28.03
N SER A 744 2.65 -43.30 -27.98
CA SER A 744 2.36 -43.98 -26.72
C SER A 744 3.61 -44.06 -25.82
N PRO A 745 3.47 -44.07 -24.49
CA PRO A 745 4.61 -43.99 -23.57
C PRO A 745 5.67 -45.09 -23.78
N ILE A 746 5.23 -46.27 -24.23
CA ILE A 746 6.09 -47.44 -24.49
C ILE A 746 6.95 -47.24 -25.75
N GLN A 747 6.45 -46.49 -26.74
CA GLN A 747 7.13 -46.24 -28.02
C GLN A 747 8.13 -45.08 -27.97
N ARG A 748 8.03 -44.18 -26.98
CA ARG A 748 8.86 -42.96 -26.88
C ARG A 748 10.36 -43.26 -26.81
N ASN A 749 10.80 -44.08 -25.86
CA ASN A 749 12.24 -44.31 -25.62
C ASN A 749 12.91 -45.19 -26.69
N LEU A 750 12.15 -46.13 -27.28
CA LEU A 750 12.67 -47.05 -28.29
C LEU A 750 12.92 -46.36 -29.64
N LEU A 751 12.02 -45.45 -30.04
CA LEU A 751 12.03 -44.83 -31.36
C LEU A 751 12.66 -43.41 -31.38
N GLN A 752 12.93 -42.78 -30.23
CA GLN A 752 13.54 -41.43 -30.20
C GLN A 752 14.95 -41.41 -30.79
N ARG A 753 15.77 -42.44 -30.51
CA ARG A 753 17.08 -42.60 -31.15
C ARG A 753 16.94 -42.80 -32.66
N ASP A 754 15.95 -43.59 -33.07
CA ASP A 754 15.66 -43.85 -34.49
C ASP A 754 15.18 -42.58 -35.22
N LEU A 755 14.43 -41.68 -34.55
CA LEU A 755 14.01 -40.40 -35.11
C LEU A 755 15.18 -39.42 -35.26
N LYS A 756 16.02 -39.25 -34.24
CA LYS A 756 17.19 -38.36 -34.32
C LYS A 756 18.17 -38.83 -35.39
N GLU A 757 18.39 -40.14 -35.48
CA GLU A 757 19.17 -40.77 -36.54
C GLU A 757 18.54 -40.55 -37.93
N LEU A 758 17.22 -40.68 -38.05
CA LEU A 758 16.49 -40.41 -39.29
C LEU A 758 16.63 -38.94 -39.72
N LEU A 759 16.44 -37.98 -38.79
CA LEU A 759 16.61 -36.55 -39.07
C LEU A 759 18.06 -36.22 -39.45
N TRP A 760 19.04 -36.84 -38.79
CA TRP A 760 20.45 -36.69 -39.15
C TRP A 760 20.74 -37.19 -40.58
N ARG A 761 20.21 -38.36 -40.97
CA ARG A 761 20.32 -38.87 -42.35
C ARG A 761 19.69 -37.93 -43.37
N ARG A 762 18.50 -37.42 -43.06
CA ARG A 762 17.78 -36.45 -43.92
C ARG A 762 18.56 -35.13 -44.05
N ARG A 763 19.25 -34.71 -42.98
CA ARG A 763 20.12 -33.54 -42.98
C ARG A 763 21.34 -33.75 -43.85
N GLU A 764 21.99 -34.91 -43.79
CA GLU A 764 23.09 -35.24 -44.70
C GLU A 764 22.67 -35.24 -46.17
N GLU A 765 21.50 -35.80 -46.49
CA GLU A 765 20.94 -35.83 -47.84
C GLU A 765 20.71 -34.42 -48.40
N VAL A 766 20.06 -33.53 -47.63
CA VAL A 766 19.85 -32.12 -48.02
C VAL A 766 21.16 -31.34 -48.08
N ALA A 767 22.08 -31.56 -47.13
CA ALA A 767 23.38 -30.90 -47.10
C ALA A 767 24.21 -31.23 -48.34
N LEU A 768 24.21 -32.50 -48.79
CA LEU A 768 24.86 -32.90 -50.03
C LEU A 768 24.23 -32.20 -51.24
N LEU A 769 22.90 -32.20 -51.32
CA LEU A 769 22.15 -31.54 -52.40
C LEU A 769 22.51 -30.05 -52.52
N ARG A 770 22.52 -29.33 -51.39
CA ARG A 770 22.85 -27.89 -51.33
C ARG A 770 24.31 -27.63 -51.67
N LYS A 771 25.24 -28.40 -51.09
CA LYS A 771 26.68 -28.30 -51.38
C LYS A 771 26.97 -28.51 -52.87
N GLU A 772 26.30 -29.47 -53.48
CA GLU A 772 26.47 -29.75 -54.91
C GLU A 772 25.87 -28.65 -55.78
N LYS A 773 24.69 -28.12 -55.44
CA LYS A 773 24.11 -26.95 -56.12
C LYS A 773 25.05 -25.74 -56.08
N GLU A 774 25.69 -25.46 -54.95
CA GLU A 774 26.67 -24.36 -54.82
C GLU A 774 27.92 -24.56 -55.70
N ALA A 775 28.43 -25.79 -55.76
CA ALA A 775 29.56 -26.14 -56.62
C ALA A 775 29.21 -26.01 -58.10
N ILE A 776 28.03 -26.48 -58.51
CA ILE A 776 27.49 -26.33 -59.87
C ILE A 776 27.30 -24.85 -60.21
N GLY A 777 26.72 -24.06 -59.32
CA GLY A 777 26.54 -22.63 -59.53
C GLY A 777 27.87 -21.90 -59.75
N THR A 778 28.93 -22.33 -59.06
CA THR A 778 30.29 -21.79 -59.28
C THR A 778 30.85 -22.23 -60.63
N PHE A 779 30.72 -23.50 -60.99
CA PHE A 779 31.13 -23.99 -62.30
C PHE A 779 30.45 -23.23 -63.44
N LEU A 780 29.12 -23.05 -63.38
CA LEU A 780 28.35 -22.27 -64.35
C LEU A 780 28.85 -20.82 -64.42
N SER A 781 29.14 -20.19 -63.27
CA SER A 781 29.71 -18.84 -63.23
C SER A 781 31.09 -18.77 -63.88
N MET A 782 31.95 -19.79 -63.69
CA MET A 782 33.29 -19.86 -64.28
C MET A 782 33.22 -20.11 -65.80
N CYS A 783 32.28 -20.92 -66.28
CA CYS A 783 32.03 -21.10 -67.71
C CYS A 783 31.54 -19.80 -68.37
N ARG A 784 30.64 -19.05 -67.73
CA ARG A 784 30.17 -17.75 -68.25
C ARG A 784 31.30 -16.71 -68.40
N ARG A 785 32.31 -16.74 -67.52
CA ARG A 785 33.46 -15.82 -67.60
C ARG A 785 34.31 -16.02 -68.85
N VAL A 786 34.43 -17.27 -69.31
CA VAL A 786 35.26 -17.62 -70.47
C VAL A 786 34.45 -17.76 -71.75
N GLN A 787 33.16 -17.41 -71.72
CA GLN A 787 32.23 -17.55 -72.84
C GLN A 787 32.66 -16.79 -74.10
N ALA A 788 33.47 -15.75 -73.96
CA ALA A 788 34.04 -15.01 -75.09
C ALA A 788 35.15 -15.80 -75.83
N SER A 789 35.82 -16.74 -75.15
CA SER A 789 36.91 -17.56 -75.69
C SER A 789 36.45 -18.97 -76.06
N VAL A 790 35.57 -19.57 -75.26
CA VAL A 790 35.03 -20.93 -75.48
C VAL A 790 33.58 -20.99 -74.96
N LYS A 791 32.66 -21.52 -75.76
CA LYS A 791 31.28 -21.76 -75.35
C LYS A 791 31.16 -23.17 -74.77
N VAL A 792 30.62 -23.31 -73.57
CA VAL A 792 30.40 -24.62 -72.94
C VAL A 792 28.91 -24.98 -72.99
N ASP A 793 28.56 -26.16 -73.51
CA ASP A 793 27.18 -26.65 -73.47
C ASP A 793 26.84 -27.12 -72.05
N VAL A 794 26.08 -26.29 -71.33
CA VAL A 794 25.63 -26.53 -69.95
C VAL A 794 24.11 -26.66 -69.84
N GLY A 795 23.38 -26.77 -70.96
CA GLY A 795 21.93 -26.55 -70.99
C GLY A 795 21.12 -27.44 -70.02
N GLU A 796 21.45 -28.73 -69.93
CA GLU A 796 20.76 -29.66 -69.02
C GLU A 796 21.00 -29.31 -67.54
N VAL A 797 22.26 -29.03 -67.18
CA VAL A 797 22.68 -28.74 -65.81
C VAL A 797 22.23 -27.34 -65.36
N GLU A 798 22.22 -26.37 -66.28
CA GLU A 798 21.71 -25.03 -66.02
C GLU A 798 20.19 -25.06 -65.78
N SER A 799 19.45 -25.86 -66.55
CA SER A 799 18.03 -26.13 -66.30
C SER A 799 17.81 -26.73 -64.90
N GLN A 800 18.54 -27.79 -64.55
CA GLN A 800 18.49 -28.42 -63.23
C GLN A 800 18.87 -27.45 -62.09
N TYR A 801 19.82 -26.54 -62.32
CA TYR A 801 20.26 -25.55 -61.33
C TYR A 801 19.18 -24.48 -61.05
N LEU A 802 18.46 -24.04 -62.09
CA LEU A 802 17.41 -23.03 -62.01
C LEU A 802 16.11 -23.55 -61.40
N GLU A 803 15.92 -24.86 -61.33
CA GLU A 803 14.76 -25.46 -60.66
C GLU A 803 14.68 -25.07 -59.17
N ASP A 804 13.44 -24.82 -58.73
CA ASP A 804 13.14 -24.61 -57.32
C ASP A 804 13.19 -25.94 -56.55
N LEU A 805 14.31 -26.16 -55.86
CA LEU A 805 14.48 -27.31 -54.98
C LEU A 805 13.49 -27.32 -53.81
N CYS A 806 13.06 -26.15 -53.34
CA CYS A 806 12.23 -26.02 -52.14
C CYS A 806 10.86 -26.69 -52.34
N SER A 807 10.33 -26.65 -53.57
CA SER A 807 9.05 -27.27 -53.94
C SER A 807 9.16 -28.72 -54.41
N LYS A 808 10.37 -29.31 -54.46
CA LYS A 808 10.57 -30.72 -54.85
C LYS A 808 10.55 -31.66 -53.64
N ARG A 809 10.14 -32.90 -53.87
CA ARG A 809 10.21 -33.99 -52.88
C ARG A 809 11.64 -34.51 -52.78
N LEU A 810 12.13 -34.76 -51.58
CA LEU A 810 13.52 -35.15 -51.34
C LEU A 810 13.94 -36.40 -52.14
N ASN A 811 13.11 -37.44 -52.16
CA ASN A 811 13.35 -38.67 -52.92
C ASN A 811 13.41 -38.50 -54.46
N THR A 812 13.01 -37.34 -54.99
CA THR A 812 13.15 -37.04 -56.43
C THR A 812 14.48 -36.38 -56.78
N VAL A 813 15.17 -35.82 -55.77
CA VAL A 813 16.41 -35.05 -55.95
C VAL A 813 17.63 -35.73 -55.32
N VAL A 814 17.43 -36.67 -54.40
CA VAL A 814 18.47 -37.50 -53.77
C VAL A 814 17.97 -38.94 -53.63
N ASN A 815 18.86 -39.93 -53.81
CA ASN A 815 18.56 -41.34 -53.53
C ASN A 815 18.48 -41.61 -52.01
N VAL A 816 17.33 -41.27 -51.44
CA VAL A 816 17.00 -41.43 -50.03
C VAL A 816 17.33 -42.84 -49.50
N GLY A 817 18.13 -42.91 -48.44
CA GLY A 817 18.41 -44.17 -47.71
C GLY A 817 19.44 -45.12 -48.35
N GLU A 818 19.91 -44.84 -49.56
CA GLU A 818 20.96 -45.61 -50.24
C GLU A 818 22.35 -44.98 -50.05
N ARG A 819 23.41 -45.79 -50.02
CA ARG A 819 24.81 -45.32 -49.94
C ARG A 819 25.63 -45.94 -51.07
N PRO A 820 26.48 -45.17 -51.79
CA PRO A 820 26.76 -43.75 -51.60
C PRO A 820 25.59 -42.85 -52.04
N LEU A 821 25.47 -41.69 -51.41
CA LEU A 821 24.46 -40.69 -51.75
C LEU A 821 24.75 -40.12 -53.15
N ARG A 822 23.68 -39.90 -53.92
CA ARG A 822 23.67 -39.40 -55.30
C ARG A 822 22.54 -38.39 -55.43
N THR A 823 22.89 -37.24 -55.98
CA THR A 823 21.95 -36.17 -56.35
C THR A 823 21.49 -36.35 -57.80
N TYR A 824 20.39 -35.69 -58.15
CA TYR A 824 19.81 -35.70 -59.50
C TYR A 824 20.60 -34.90 -60.55
N TYR A 825 21.69 -34.22 -60.15
CA TYR A 825 22.49 -33.41 -61.07
C TYR A 825 23.30 -34.25 -62.06
N SER A 826 23.19 -33.91 -63.34
CA SER A 826 23.81 -34.59 -64.50
C SER A 826 25.31 -34.28 -64.67
N PHE A 827 26.11 -34.46 -63.60
CA PHE A 827 27.59 -34.41 -63.68
C PHE A 827 28.20 -35.81 -63.48
N SER A 828 29.30 -36.09 -64.19
CA SER A 828 30.14 -37.27 -63.90
C SER A 828 30.77 -37.12 -62.50
N PRO A 829 31.08 -38.23 -61.79
CA PRO A 829 31.72 -38.18 -60.48
C PRO A 829 33.03 -37.36 -60.46
N GLU A 830 33.76 -37.38 -61.57
CA GLU A 830 34.99 -36.64 -61.77
C GLU A 830 34.72 -35.13 -61.85
N LEU A 831 33.76 -34.71 -62.69
CA LEU A 831 33.33 -33.31 -62.79
C LEU A 831 32.77 -32.79 -61.46
N LYS A 832 32.01 -33.59 -60.70
CA LYS A 832 31.54 -33.22 -59.35
C LYS A 832 32.73 -32.93 -58.41
N GLY A 833 33.77 -33.76 -58.45
CA GLY A 833 34.99 -33.57 -57.66
C GLY A 833 35.74 -32.29 -58.02
N PHE A 834 35.88 -31.99 -59.32
CA PHE A 834 36.56 -30.77 -59.76
C PHE A 834 35.72 -29.51 -59.57
N ALA A 835 34.39 -29.56 -59.74
CA ALA A 835 33.50 -28.45 -59.42
C ALA A 835 33.57 -28.08 -57.93
N GLN A 836 33.68 -29.06 -57.03
CA GLN A 836 33.89 -28.81 -55.60
C GLN A 836 35.26 -28.18 -55.30
N LYS A 837 36.32 -28.66 -55.97
CA LYS A 837 37.65 -28.05 -55.87
C LYS A 837 37.62 -26.61 -56.37
N MET A 838 37.05 -26.38 -57.55
CA MET A 838 36.86 -25.05 -58.15
C MET A 838 36.08 -24.11 -57.23
N HIS A 839 35.03 -24.60 -56.58
CA HIS A 839 34.29 -23.83 -55.55
C HIS A 839 35.18 -23.35 -54.40
N SER A 840 36.18 -24.15 -54.00
CA SER A 840 37.12 -23.80 -52.92
C SER A 840 38.11 -22.69 -53.32
N PHE A 841 38.33 -22.49 -54.61
CA PHE A 841 39.22 -21.50 -55.22
C PHE A 841 38.48 -20.33 -55.87
N LYS A 842 37.14 -20.28 -55.78
CA LYS A 842 36.31 -19.30 -56.50
C LYS A 842 36.66 -17.83 -56.26
N HIS A 843 37.29 -17.52 -55.13
CA HIS A 843 37.71 -16.17 -54.76
C HIS A 843 39.19 -15.87 -55.06
N SER A 844 39.96 -16.84 -55.56
CA SER A 844 41.36 -16.63 -55.95
C SER A 844 41.41 -15.97 -57.33
N LEU A 845 41.92 -14.74 -57.38
CA LEU A 845 42.14 -14.00 -58.63
C LEU A 845 43.16 -14.73 -59.52
N ILE A 846 44.18 -15.33 -58.90
CA ILE A 846 45.20 -16.09 -59.60
C ILE A 846 44.60 -17.35 -60.26
N PHE A 847 43.76 -18.09 -59.55
CA PHE A 847 43.08 -19.26 -60.11
C PHE A 847 42.13 -18.88 -61.27
N GLN A 848 41.39 -17.78 -61.11
CA GLN A 848 40.52 -17.26 -62.17
C GLN A 848 41.31 -16.85 -63.42
N ARG A 849 42.47 -16.21 -63.25
CA ARG A 849 43.36 -15.87 -64.36
C ARG A 849 43.90 -17.11 -65.08
N PHE A 850 44.33 -18.14 -64.35
CA PHE A 850 44.74 -19.40 -65.00
C PHE A 850 43.59 -20.11 -65.72
N TRP A 851 42.36 -19.96 -65.23
CA TRP A 851 41.17 -20.46 -65.91
C TRP A 851 40.93 -19.74 -67.24
N GLU A 852 41.07 -18.41 -67.25
CA GLU A 852 40.97 -17.60 -68.47
C GLU A 852 42.11 -17.89 -69.46
N GLU A 853 43.36 -18.02 -68.99
CA GLU A 853 44.51 -18.40 -69.82
C GLU A 853 44.35 -19.80 -70.44
N ALA A 854 43.77 -20.76 -69.69
CA ALA A 854 43.47 -22.09 -70.22
C ALA A 854 42.38 -22.04 -71.30
N ALA A 855 41.35 -21.22 -71.10
CA ALA A 855 40.29 -21.04 -72.09
C ALA A 855 40.77 -20.35 -73.37
N GLN A 856 41.62 -19.33 -73.25
CA GLN A 856 42.22 -18.67 -74.41
C GLN A 856 43.04 -19.66 -75.25
N LYS A 857 43.88 -20.47 -74.61
CA LYS A 857 44.68 -21.50 -75.30
C LYS A 857 43.82 -22.55 -75.99
N ALA A 858 42.75 -22.99 -75.34
CA ALA A 858 41.81 -23.94 -75.93
C ALA A 858 41.10 -23.35 -77.16
N GLY A 859 40.77 -22.06 -77.15
CA GLY A 859 40.22 -21.35 -78.32
C GLY A 859 41.22 -21.28 -79.47
N GLU A 860 42.46 -20.88 -79.20
CA GLU A 860 43.54 -20.79 -80.19
C GLU A 860 43.88 -22.17 -80.82
N GLU A 861 43.86 -23.24 -80.02
CA GLU A 861 44.08 -24.61 -80.51
C GLU A 861 42.95 -25.09 -81.44
N TYR A 862 41.70 -24.68 -81.19
CA TYR A 862 40.56 -24.99 -82.06
C TYR A 862 40.61 -24.22 -83.38
N GLU A 863 40.94 -22.92 -83.35
CA GLU A 863 41.13 -22.11 -84.56
C GLU A 863 42.24 -22.66 -85.46
N SER A 864 43.24 -23.34 -84.89
CA SER A 864 44.34 -23.97 -85.65
C SER A 864 43.98 -25.31 -86.30
N LEU A 865 42.85 -25.93 -85.95
CA LEU A 865 42.41 -27.24 -86.43
C LEU A 865 41.36 -27.17 -87.54
N GLU A 866 40.60 -26.08 -87.65
CA GLU A 866 39.58 -25.87 -88.68
C GLU A 866 40.04 -24.80 -89.69
N GLU A 867 40.81 -25.21 -90.71
CA GLU A 867 41.28 -24.29 -91.77
C GLU A 867 40.21 -23.89 -92.80
N GLU A 868 38.95 -24.34 -92.71
CA GLU A 868 37.92 -23.98 -93.69
C GLU A 868 36.49 -23.87 -93.09
N GLU A 869 36.15 -22.75 -92.45
CA GLU A 869 34.82 -22.10 -92.55
C GLU A 869 34.82 -20.66 -91.96
N GLU A 870 34.43 -19.67 -92.77
CA GLU A 870 34.34 -18.23 -92.42
C GLU A 870 33.09 -17.91 -91.58
N ASP A 871 33.00 -18.41 -90.35
CA ASP A 871 32.07 -17.84 -89.36
C ASP A 871 32.77 -17.66 -88.01
N ASN A 872 32.64 -16.47 -87.42
CA ASN A 872 33.21 -16.11 -86.10
C ASN A 872 32.46 -16.86 -84.98
N THR A 873 32.42 -18.20 -85.05
CA THR A 873 31.73 -19.06 -84.10
C THR A 873 32.71 -19.54 -83.04
N VAL A 874 32.55 -19.03 -81.83
CA VAL A 874 33.29 -19.48 -80.64
C VAL A 874 33.14 -21.01 -80.48
N PRO A 875 34.24 -21.77 -80.28
CA PRO A 875 34.20 -23.23 -80.20
C PRO A 875 33.28 -23.71 -79.08
N ALA A 876 32.41 -24.68 -79.39
CA ALA A 876 31.44 -25.25 -78.45
C ALA A 876 31.98 -26.56 -77.85
N LEU A 877 32.30 -26.57 -76.56
CA LEU A 877 32.72 -27.77 -75.82
C LEU A 877 31.54 -28.42 -75.11
N ASP A 878 31.42 -29.74 -75.22
CA ASP A 878 30.58 -30.53 -74.31
C ASP A 878 31.23 -30.67 -72.91
N LEU A 879 30.44 -31.13 -71.94
CA LEU A 879 30.86 -31.25 -70.54
C LEU A 879 32.05 -32.21 -70.35
N ASP A 880 32.20 -33.24 -71.18
CA ASP A 880 33.29 -34.22 -71.07
C ASP A 880 34.61 -33.63 -71.63
N ASN A 881 34.52 -32.80 -72.66
CA ASN A 881 35.64 -32.11 -73.28
C ASN A 881 36.12 -30.87 -72.50
N VAL A 882 35.26 -30.27 -71.67
CA VAL A 882 35.66 -29.22 -70.69
C VAL A 882 36.71 -29.75 -69.72
N PHE A 883 36.62 -31.03 -69.36
CA PHE A 883 37.56 -31.64 -68.42
C PHE A 883 38.99 -31.66 -68.98
N SER A 884 39.15 -32.17 -70.21
CA SER A 884 40.45 -32.30 -70.87
C SER A 884 41.01 -30.95 -71.31
N SER A 885 40.15 -30.04 -71.77
CA SER A 885 40.56 -28.81 -72.46
C SER A 885 40.70 -27.61 -71.52
N LEU A 886 39.90 -27.52 -70.44
CA LEU A 886 39.89 -26.35 -69.55
C LEU A 886 40.32 -26.69 -68.12
N ILE A 887 39.66 -27.68 -67.49
CA ILE A 887 39.89 -28.02 -66.09
C ILE A 887 41.31 -28.53 -65.88
N ARG A 888 41.75 -29.55 -66.63
CA ARG A 888 43.06 -30.16 -66.44
C ARG A 888 44.22 -29.17 -66.69
N PRO A 889 44.25 -28.37 -67.78
CA PRO A 889 45.34 -27.41 -68.01
C PRO A 889 45.42 -26.29 -66.97
N CYS A 890 44.27 -25.77 -66.51
CA CYS A 890 44.19 -24.77 -65.46
C CYS A 890 44.77 -25.31 -64.14
N PHE A 891 44.30 -26.47 -63.68
CA PHE A 891 44.78 -27.07 -62.43
C PHE A 891 46.27 -27.45 -62.49
N VAL A 892 46.77 -27.94 -63.63
CA VAL A 892 48.21 -28.22 -63.80
C VAL A 892 49.06 -26.96 -63.65
N SER A 893 48.60 -25.84 -64.22
CA SER A 893 49.29 -24.55 -64.12
C SER A 893 49.26 -24.00 -62.68
N TYR A 894 48.12 -24.12 -62.01
CA TYR A 894 47.95 -23.71 -60.62
C TYR A 894 48.78 -24.58 -59.65
N GLU A 895 48.86 -25.90 -59.89
CA GLU A 895 49.75 -26.80 -59.14
C GLU A 895 51.23 -26.50 -59.37
N ARG A 896 51.62 -26.13 -60.60
CA ARG A 896 52.99 -25.69 -60.89
C ARG A 896 53.34 -24.43 -60.08
N LEU A 897 52.46 -23.43 -60.07
CA LEU A 897 52.66 -22.22 -59.27
C LEU A 897 52.82 -22.56 -57.77
N TYR A 898 51.98 -23.45 -57.23
CA TYR A 898 52.11 -23.90 -55.84
C TYR A 898 53.51 -24.46 -55.55
N ASN A 899 54.02 -25.34 -56.41
CA ASN A 899 55.35 -25.94 -56.24
C ASN A 899 56.49 -24.91 -56.36
N ASP A 900 56.38 -23.97 -57.29
CA ASP A 900 57.39 -22.92 -57.51
C ASP A 900 57.43 -21.93 -56.33
N LEU A 901 56.27 -21.56 -55.79
CA LEU A 901 56.16 -20.72 -54.59
C LEU A 901 56.73 -21.44 -53.37
N ARG A 902 56.32 -22.69 -53.12
CA ARG A 902 56.82 -23.47 -51.99
C ARG A 902 58.35 -23.61 -52.02
N SER A 903 58.91 -23.89 -53.19
CA SER A 903 60.35 -24.09 -53.37
C SER A 903 61.16 -22.81 -53.56
N GLY A 904 60.52 -21.64 -53.64
CA GLY A 904 61.21 -20.34 -53.84
C GLY A 904 61.84 -20.14 -55.21
N ASN A 905 61.53 -21.05 -56.15
CA ASN A 905 62.10 -21.06 -57.49
C ASN A 905 61.37 -20.13 -58.48
N LEU A 906 60.30 -19.46 -58.04
CA LEU A 906 59.58 -18.51 -58.86
C LEU A 906 60.50 -17.36 -59.30
N ALA A 907 60.58 -17.11 -60.60
CA ALA A 907 61.37 -16.00 -61.15
C ALA A 907 60.72 -14.65 -60.82
N LEU A 908 61.52 -13.61 -60.58
CA LEU A 908 61.01 -12.27 -60.27
C LEU A 908 60.12 -11.70 -61.38
N SER A 909 60.46 -11.94 -62.65
CA SER A 909 59.58 -11.60 -63.80
C SER A 909 58.24 -12.35 -63.79
N ALA A 910 58.20 -13.57 -63.24
CA ALA A 910 56.95 -14.30 -63.06
C ALA A 910 56.14 -13.73 -61.88
N VAL A 911 56.80 -13.18 -60.85
CA VAL A 911 56.14 -12.43 -59.77
C VAL A 911 55.47 -11.17 -60.33
N ASP A 912 56.19 -10.39 -61.15
CA ASP A 912 55.65 -9.20 -61.80
C ASP A 912 54.41 -9.52 -62.66
N ARG A 913 54.42 -10.66 -63.35
CA ARG A 913 53.27 -11.10 -64.15
C ARG A 913 52.10 -11.58 -63.28
N ILE A 914 52.36 -12.47 -62.32
CA ILE A 914 51.31 -13.18 -61.57
C ILE A 914 50.72 -12.32 -60.46
N PHE A 915 51.54 -11.53 -59.76
CA PHE A 915 51.15 -10.72 -58.60
C PHE A 915 50.99 -9.23 -58.91
N GLN A 916 50.96 -8.85 -60.19
CA GLN A 916 50.85 -7.47 -60.66
C GLN A 916 49.76 -6.66 -59.95
N GLU A 917 48.56 -7.23 -59.84
CA GLU A 917 47.37 -6.59 -59.24
C GLU A 917 47.54 -6.31 -57.74
N PHE A 918 48.48 -6.98 -57.08
CA PHE A 918 48.75 -6.84 -55.65
C PHE A 918 49.87 -5.85 -55.31
N THR A 919 50.41 -5.14 -56.30
CA THR A 919 51.41 -4.07 -56.07
C THR A 919 50.84 -2.92 -55.25
N ILE A 920 49.55 -2.62 -55.41
CA ILE A 920 48.83 -1.55 -54.70
C ILE A 920 48.22 -2.06 -53.38
N HIS A 921 47.83 -3.34 -53.34
CA HIS A 921 47.16 -3.97 -52.20
C HIS A 921 47.87 -5.28 -51.78
N PRO A 922 49.00 -5.17 -51.04
CA PRO A 922 49.81 -6.33 -50.70
C PRO A 922 49.08 -7.35 -49.82
N GLU A 923 48.11 -6.94 -49.00
CA GLU A 923 47.33 -7.83 -48.13
C GLU A 923 46.63 -8.99 -48.88
N GLY A 924 46.27 -8.77 -50.15
CA GLY A 924 45.65 -9.79 -51.01
C GLY A 924 46.58 -10.98 -51.29
N ILE A 925 47.89 -10.77 -51.33
CA ILE A 925 48.90 -11.80 -51.63
C ILE A 925 48.79 -12.94 -50.61
N LYS A 926 48.71 -12.61 -49.32
CA LYS A 926 48.62 -13.62 -48.25
C LYS A 926 47.33 -14.45 -48.36
N THR A 927 46.22 -13.84 -48.80
CA THR A 927 44.96 -14.56 -49.03
C THR A 927 45.03 -15.51 -50.23
N GLU A 928 45.71 -15.11 -51.31
CA GLU A 928 45.96 -15.97 -52.48
C GLU A 928 46.85 -17.16 -52.12
N LEU A 929 47.96 -16.92 -51.40
CA LEU A 929 48.88 -17.97 -50.94
C LEU A 929 48.19 -18.98 -50.00
N ASN A 930 47.29 -18.52 -49.14
CA ASN A 930 46.49 -19.43 -48.31
C ASN A 930 45.42 -20.20 -49.10
N THR A 931 44.88 -19.59 -50.15
CA THR A 931 43.86 -20.21 -50.99
C THR A 931 44.46 -21.32 -51.86
N ILE A 932 45.64 -21.10 -52.47
CA ILE A 932 46.35 -22.11 -53.26
C ILE A 932 46.77 -23.32 -52.40
N CYS A 933 47.06 -23.11 -51.10
CA CYS A 933 47.34 -24.22 -50.17
C CYS A 933 46.18 -25.21 -50.00
N LYS A 934 44.94 -24.84 -50.36
CA LYS A 934 43.79 -25.78 -50.34
C LYS A 934 43.91 -26.89 -51.40
N LEU A 935 44.83 -26.79 -52.37
CA LEU A 935 45.15 -27.88 -53.30
C LEU A 935 45.66 -29.14 -52.57
N ARG A 936 46.43 -28.96 -51.49
CA ARG A 936 47.02 -30.04 -50.69
C ARG A 936 46.71 -29.85 -49.20
N PRO A 937 45.47 -30.16 -48.78
CA PRO A 937 45.09 -30.04 -47.38
C PRO A 937 45.90 -31.04 -46.53
N GLY A 938 46.80 -30.52 -45.69
CA GLY A 938 47.64 -31.32 -44.77
C GLY A 938 49.15 -31.10 -44.94
N GLU A 939 49.59 -30.46 -46.02
CA GLU A 939 51.00 -30.05 -46.15
C GLU A 939 51.26 -28.73 -45.41
N ASP A 940 52.52 -28.56 -44.98
CA ASP A 940 52.99 -27.43 -44.17
C ASP A 940 52.88 -26.07 -44.91
N ARG A 941 52.51 -25.03 -44.15
CA ARG A 941 52.27 -23.67 -44.61
C ARG A 941 53.30 -22.67 -44.11
N ASP A 942 54.36 -23.11 -43.43
CA ASP A 942 55.40 -22.25 -42.85
C ASP A 942 56.12 -21.35 -43.89
N TRP A 943 56.11 -21.74 -45.16
CA TRP A 943 56.69 -20.95 -46.25
C TRP A 943 55.84 -19.74 -46.66
N VAL A 944 54.54 -19.70 -46.33
CA VAL A 944 53.60 -18.67 -46.82
C VAL A 944 54.00 -17.27 -46.35
N ASP A 945 54.35 -17.13 -45.07
CA ASP A 945 54.75 -15.84 -44.50
C ASP A 945 56.07 -15.34 -45.11
N GLN A 946 57.04 -16.25 -45.30
CA GLN A 946 58.31 -15.92 -45.94
C GLN A 946 58.12 -15.46 -47.39
N ARG A 947 57.28 -16.15 -48.18
CA ARG A 947 57.01 -15.77 -49.58
C ARG A 947 56.23 -14.47 -49.67
N PHE A 948 55.28 -14.25 -48.76
CA PHE A 948 54.58 -12.98 -48.65
C PHE A 948 55.57 -11.82 -48.43
N GLU A 949 56.47 -11.95 -47.45
CA GLU A 949 57.49 -10.94 -47.18
C GLU A 949 58.40 -10.71 -48.41
N GLN A 950 58.87 -11.76 -49.06
CA GLN A 950 59.74 -11.61 -50.25
C GLN A 950 59.04 -10.90 -51.41
N ILE A 951 57.77 -11.23 -51.70
CA ILE A 951 57.02 -10.58 -52.78
C ILE A 951 56.73 -9.11 -52.43
N GLN A 952 56.35 -8.83 -51.17
CA GLN A 952 56.13 -7.45 -50.72
C GLN A 952 57.40 -6.60 -50.80
N GLN A 953 58.52 -7.13 -50.29
CA GLN A 953 59.81 -6.41 -50.30
C GLN A 953 60.33 -6.19 -51.72
N TYR A 954 60.07 -7.11 -52.65
CA TYR A 954 60.38 -6.92 -54.06
C TYR A 954 59.57 -5.75 -54.65
N HIS A 955 58.25 -5.68 -54.40
CA HIS A 955 57.43 -4.55 -54.86
C HIS A 955 57.86 -3.19 -54.25
N GLU A 956 58.32 -3.16 -52.99
CA GLU A 956 58.76 -1.93 -52.29
C GLU A 956 60.23 -1.54 -52.59
N MET A 957 60.95 -2.36 -53.35
CA MET A 957 62.39 -2.25 -53.55
C MET A 957 62.80 -0.93 -54.23
N HIS A 958 62.09 -0.51 -55.29
CA HIS A 958 62.44 0.68 -56.07
C HIS A 958 62.36 1.98 -55.25
N VAL A 959 61.34 2.12 -54.38
CA VAL A 959 61.19 3.29 -53.50
C VAL A 959 62.35 3.36 -52.49
N THR A 960 62.77 2.20 -51.99
CA THR A 960 63.86 2.10 -51.03
C THR A 960 65.21 2.47 -51.65
N PHE A 961 65.43 2.13 -52.92
CA PHE A 961 66.64 2.48 -53.66
C PHE A 961 66.74 3.98 -53.94
N ASP A 962 65.63 4.62 -54.31
CA ASP A 962 65.57 6.07 -54.48
C ASP A 962 65.88 6.80 -53.17
N ALA A 963 65.35 6.33 -52.04
CA ALA A 963 65.65 6.88 -50.72
C ALA A 963 67.14 6.79 -50.37
N ALA A 964 67.79 5.66 -50.67
CA ALA A 964 69.22 5.48 -50.44
C ALA A 964 70.07 6.46 -51.27
N LYS A 965 69.78 6.59 -52.58
CA LYS A 965 70.46 7.54 -53.48
C LYS A 965 70.27 8.99 -53.00
N MET A 966 69.09 9.34 -52.52
CA MET A 966 68.80 10.68 -51.98
C MET A 966 69.58 10.99 -50.70
N ILE A 967 69.67 10.05 -49.76
CA ILE A 967 70.44 10.25 -48.51
C ILE A 967 71.93 10.42 -48.81
N ALA A 968 72.47 9.68 -49.78
CA ALA A 968 73.86 9.84 -50.22
C ALA A 968 74.11 11.25 -50.76
N THR A 969 73.17 11.78 -51.56
CA THR A 969 73.25 13.15 -52.09
C THR A 969 73.24 14.20 -50.96
N VAL A 970 72.40 14.02 -49.92
CA VAL A 970 72.37 14.94 -48.77
C VAL A 970 73.65 14.85 -47.94
N LYS A 971 74.20 13.64 -47.72
CA LYS A 971 75.50 13.44 -47.04
C LYS A 971 76.60 14.27 -47.71
N GLU A 972 76.64 14.25 -49.05
CA GLU A 972 77.58 15.05 -49.85
C GLU A 972 77.30 16.55 -49.76
N SER A 973 76.04 16.99 -49.89
CA SER A 973 75.70 18.41 -49.82
C SER A 973 76.05 19.04 -48.46
N PHE A 974 75.93 18.30 -47.37
CA PHE A 974 76.22 18.75 -46.00
C PHE A 974 77.67 18.47 -45.54
N ASN A 975 78.52 17.86 -46.39
CA ASN A 975 79.91 17.48 -46.09
C ASN A 975 80.06 16.62 -44.80
N LEU A 976 79.12 15.70 -44.54
CA LEU A 976 79.13 14.85 -43.34
C LEU A 976 80.23 13.78 -43.43
N SER A 977 81.04 13.66 -42.37
CA SER A 977 82.22 12.80 -42.27
C SER A 977 82.07 11.59 -41.32
N GLY A 978 80.89 11.39 -40.73
CA GLY A 978 80.59 10.23 -39.86
C GLY A 978 80.39 8.90 -40.61
N ASP A 979 80.01 7.84 -39.89
CA ASP A 979 79.82 6.48 -40.44
C ASP A 979 78.49 6.34 -41.23
N PHE A 980 78.60 5.94 -42.50
CA PHE A 980 77.47 5.66 -43.42
C PHE A 980 77.61 4.29 -44.13
N SER A 981 78.35 3.35 -43.56
CA SER A 981 78.60 2.01 -44.14
C SER A 981 77.33 1.21 -44.50
N ILE A 982 76.23 1.40 -43.76
CA ILE A 982 74.91 0.80 -44.05
C ILE A 982 74.36 1.27 -45.40
N LEU A 983 74.53 2.55 -45.72
CA LEU A 983 74.06 3.15 -46.97
C LEU A 983 74.90 2.68 -48.16
N GLU A 984 76.21 2.56 -47.97
CA GLU A 984 77.15 2.06 -48.99
C GLU A 984 76.86 0.60 -49.34
N ASN A 985 76.55 -0.24 -48.34
CA ASN A 985 76.11 -1.62 -48.56
C ASN A 985 74.78 -1.70 -49.32
N LEU A 986 73.81 -0.84 -48.99
CA LEU A 986 72.53 -0.78 -49.68
C LEU A 986 72.69 -0.40 -51.16
N LEU A 987 73.49 0.63 -51.46
CA LEU A 987 73.78 1.05 -52.83
C LEU A 987 74.52 -0.04 -53.62
N ALA A 988 75.46 -0.76 -53.00
CA ALA A 988 76.15 -1.88 -53.65
C ALA A 988 75.22 -3.08 -53.94
N ILE A 989 74.17 -3.27 -53.15
CA ILE A 989 73.15 -4.30 -53.40
C ILE A 989 72.14 -3.81 -54.44
N THR A 990 71.79 -2.52 -54.45
CA THR A 990 70.97 -1.87 -55.49
C THR A 990 71.55 -2.08 -56.88
N GLU A 991 72.85 -1.83 -57.07
CA GLU A 991 73.52 -2.02 -58.37
C GLU A 991 73.49 -3.47 -58.84
N LYS A 992 73.48 -4.45 -57.93
CA LYS A 992 73.36 -5.88 -58.27
C LYS A 992 71.94 -6.26 -58.70
N LEU A 993 70.92 -5.68 -58.08
CA LEU A 993 69.52 -6.03 -58.30
C LEU A 993 68.88 -5.27 -59.47
N GLU A 994 69.32 -4.05 -59.79
CA GLU A 994 68.89 -3.31 -61.00
C GLU A 994 69.21 -4.06 -62.31
N SER A 995 70.04 -5.10 -62.27
CA SER A 995 70.45 -5.90 -63.43
C SER A 995 69.74 -7.25 -63.63
N CYS A 996 68.67 -7.58 -62.88
CA CYS A 996 68.23 -8.98 -62.78
C CYS A 996 66.71 -9.25 -62.76
N GLU A 997 66.06 -9.26 -63.94
CA GLU A 997 64.72 -9.84 -64.15
C GLU A 997 64.69 -11.39 -64.12
N THR A 998 65.87 -12.04 -64.16
CA THR A 998 66.05 -13.50 -64.23
C THR A 998 66.35 -14.17 -62.90
N GLN A 999 66.48 -13.41 -61.81
CA GLN A 999 66.72 -13.96 -60.48
C GLN A 999 65.46 -14.64 -59.89
N LYS A 1000 65.68 -15.53 -58.93
CA LYS A 1000 64.62 -16.28 -58.23
C LYS A 1000 64.19 -15.54 -56.96
N LEU A 1001 62.98 -15.78 -56.50
CA LEU A 1001 62.42 -15.14 -55.30
C LEU A 1001 63.29 -15.39 -54.03
N ASP A 1002 63.93 -16.55 -53.92
CA ASP A 1002 64.88 -16.86 -52.84
C ASP A 1002 66.20 -16.04 -52.86
N SER A 1003 66.48 -15.28 -53.92
CA SER A 1003 67.64 -14.38 -53.96
C SER A 1003 67.50 -13.15 -53.05
N ILE A 1004 66.28 -12.83 -52.60
CA ILE A 1004 66.01 -11.74 -51.65
C ILE A 1004 66.42 -12.20 -50.24
N SER A 1005 67.66 -11.84 -49.86
CA SER A 1005 68.25 -12.22 -48.58
C SER A 1005 67.62 -11.51 -47.37
N PRO A 1006 67.60 -12.14 -46.18
CA PRO A 1006 67.16 -11.50 -44.93
C PRO A 1006 67.95 -10.23 -44.58
N GLU A 1007 69.23 -10.16 -44.96
CA GLU A 1007 70.10 -9.00 -44.76
C GLU A 1007 69.62 -7.80 -45.57
N LEU A 1008 69.23 -8.02 -46.84
CA LEU A 1008 68.62 -6.99 -47.68
C LEU A 1008 67.28 -6.51 -47.09
N MET A 1009 66.43 -7.44 -46.63
CA MET A 1009 65.15 -7.08 -46.00
C MET A 1009 65.35 -6.24 -44.73
N LYS A 1010 66.35 -6.56 -43.89
CA LYS A 1010 66.69 -5.73 -42.72
C LYS A 1010 67.17 -4.34 -43.12
N ALA A 1011 67.99 -4.24 -44.17
CA ALA A 1011 68.52 -2.98 -44.64
C ALA A 1011 67.43 -2.09 -45.28
N GLN A 1012 66.50 -2.68 -46.03
CA GLN A 1012 65.34 -1.99 -46.58
C GLN A 1012 64.42 -1.45 -45.48
N ARG A 1013 64.18 -2.22 -44.41
CA ARG A 1013 63.41 -1.78 -43.23
C ARG A 1013 63.97 -0.52 -42.56
N LEU A 1014 65.28 -0.26 -42.64
CA LEU A 1014 65.89 0.95 -42.06
C LEU A 1014 65.53 2.23 -42.82
N LEU A 1015 65.28 2.13 -44.12
CA LEU A 1015 64.85 3.24 -44.98
C LEU A 1015 63.32 3.31 -45.11
N GLN A 1016 62.62 2.30 -44.60
CA GLN A 1016 61.18 2.23 -44.58
C GLN A 1016 60.60 3.44 -43.83
N GLY A 1017 59.73 4.20 -44.51
CA GLY A 1017 59.18 5.47 -44.01
C GLY A 1017 59.75 6.72 -44.69
N ILE A 1018 60.79 6.61 -45.52
CA ILE A 1018 61.19 7.69 -46.44
C ILE A 1018 60.37 7.53 -47.72
N THR A 1019 59.18 8.12 -47.72
CA THR A 1019 58.29 8.13 -48.88
C THR A 1019 58.85 8.98 -50.03
N VAL A 1020 58.25 8.87 -51.22
CA VAL A 1020 58.59 9.72 -52.37
C VAL A 1020 58.50 11.21 -52.01
N ASN A 1021 57.50 11.63 -51.22
CA ASN A 1021 57.35 13.01 -50.76
C ASN A 1021 58.47 13.46 -49.80
N ARG A 1022 58.86 12.58 -48.86
CA ARG A 1022 59.98 12.81 -47.93
C ARG A 1022 61.32 12.87 -48.65
N CYS A 1023 61.52 12.04 -49.67
CA CYS A 1023 62.64 12.15 -50.60
C CYS A 1023 62.66 13.50 -51.33
N GLY A 1024 61.49 13.99 -51.77
CA GLY A 1024 61.34 15.31 -52.38
C GLY A 1024 61.76 16.45 -51.46
N CYS A 1025 61.37 16.42 -50.19
CA CYS A 1025 61.78 17.39 -49.17
C CYS A 1025 63.31 17.45 -48.99
N LEU A 1026 63.97 16.29 -48.91
CA LEU A 1026 65.43 16.22 -48.84
C LEU A 1026 66.12 16.66 -50.13
N ARG A 1027 65.49 16.39 -51.28
CA ARG A 1027 66.00 16.81 -52.59
C ARG A 1027 66.06 18.33 -52.72
N GLU A 1028 65.00 19.02 -52.30
CA GLU A 1028 64.99 20.49 -52.34
C GLU A 1028 66.01 21.08 -51.37
N LEU A 1029 66.16 20.51 -50.17
CA LEU A 1029 67.22 20.92 -49.24
C LEU A 1029 68.64 20.71 -49.83
N ALA A 1030 68.88 19.57 -50.47
CA ALA A 1030 70.17 19.26 -51.08
C ALA A 1030 70.53 20.20 -52.25
N LYS A 1031 69.53 20.69 -52.99
CA LYS A 1031 69.71 21.67 -54.08
C LYS A 1031 70.04 23.06 -53.56
N GLN A 1032 69.42 23.50 -52.47
CA GLN A 1032 69.59 24.86 -51.92
C GLN A 1032 70.87 25.01 -51.07
N LYS A 1033 72.00 24.51 -51.58
CA LYS A 1033 73.28 24.47 -50.85
C LYS A 1033 73.79 25.86 -50.47
N GLU A 1034 73.68 26.84 -51.36
CA GLU A 1034 74.12 28.21 -51.10
C GLU A 1034 73.29 28.87 -49.99
N PHE A 1035 71.97 28.68 -50.01
CA PHE A 1035 71.06 29.14 -48.96
C PHE A 1035 71.38 28.49 -47.62
N VAL A 1036 71.57 27.17 -47.59
CA VAL A 1036 71.94 26.42 -46.37
C VAL A 1036 73.27 26.91 -45.78
N CYS A 1037 74.27 27.18 -46.63
CA CYS A 1037 75.55 27.74 -46.19
C CYS A 1037 75.36 29.15 -45.62
N TRP A 1038 74.64 30.01 -46.33
CA TRP A 1038 74.36 31.37 -45.88
C TRP A 1038 73.60 31.39 -44.54
N VAL A 1039 72.54 30.58 -44.38
CA VAL A 1039 71.78 30.50 -43.12
C VAL A 1039 72.69 30.06 -41.99
N ARG A 1040 73.54 29.04 -42.17
CA ARG A 1040 74.48 28.57 -41.14
C ARG A 1040 75.55 29.59 -40.78
N GLU A 1041 75.97 30.43 -41.72
CA GLU A 1041 76.99 31.46 -41.50
C GLU A 1041 76.41 32.74 -40.88
N ALA A 1042 75.25 33.20 -41.36
CA ALA A 1042 74.62 34.45 -40.98
C ALA A 1042 73.71 34.34 -39.75
N LEU A 1043 73.11 33.16 -39.52
CA LEU A 1043 72.22 32.85 -38.40
C LEU A 1043 72.78 31.64 -37.66
N LYS A 1044 73.52 31.86 -36.58
CA LYS A 1044 74.21 30.79 -35.85
C LYS A 1044 73.26 29.92 -35.02
N ASP A 1045 72.11 30.47 -34.62
CA ASP A 1045 71.10 29.74 -33.87
C ASP A 1045 69.66 30.23 -34.14
N MET A 1046 68.69 29.51 -33.56
CA MET A 1046 67.27 29.82 -33.66
C MET A 1046 66.85 31.14 -33.00
N ASN A 1047 67.64 31.70 -32.08
CA ASN A 1047 67.35 32.98 -31.47
C ASN A 1047 67.74 34.13 -32.42
N GLU A 1048 68.86 33.98 -33.12
CA GLU A 1048 69.28 34.92 -34.18
C GLU A 1048 68.27 34.92 -35.34
N LEU A 1049 67.67 33.77 -35.69
CA LEU A 1049 66.58 33.72 -36.67
C LEU A 1049 65.40 34.61 -36.27
N LYS A 1050 64.98 34.60 -35.00
CA LYS A 1050 63.86 35.44 -34.53
C LYS A 1050 64.18 36.93 -34.67
N VAL A 1051 65.37 37.33 -34.24
CA VAL A 1051 65.82 38.73 -34.37
C VAL A 1051 65.90 39.14 -35.85
N PHE A 1052 66.41 38.26 -36.70
CA PHE A 1052 66.49 38.51 -38.14
C PHE A 1052 65.11 38.62 -38.78
N VAL A 1053 64.15 37.78 -38.38
CA VAL A 1053 62.75 37.86 -38.83
C VAL A 1053 62.11 39.17 -38.38
N ASP A 1054 62.29 39.60 -37.14
CA ASP A 1054 61.76 40.88 -36.66
C ASP A 1054 62.34 42.06 -37.48
N LEU A 1055 63.64 42.05 -37.75
CA LEU A 1055 64.31 43.04 -38.62
C LEU A 1055 63.82 42.97 -40.07
N ALA A 1056 63.66 41.77 -40.61
CA ALA A 1056 63.17 41.54 -41.96
C ALA A 1056 61.70 41.98 -42.11
N SER A 1057 60.86 41.77 -41.09
CA SER A 1057 59.47 42.25 -41.05
C SER A 1057 59.36 43.78 -41.00
N ILE A 1058 60.31 44.47 -40.35
CA ILE A 1058 60.39 45.95 -40.40
C ILE A 1058 60.87 46.44 -41.77
N SER A 1059 61.79 45.70 -42.40
CA SER A 1059 62.36 46.06 -43.71
C SER A 1059 61.48 45.65 -44.90
N ALA A 1060 60.58 44.68 -44.72
CA ALA A 1060 59.65 44.23 -45.74
C ALA A 1060 58.59 45.31 -46.01
N GLY A 1061 58.15 45.43 -47.25
CA GLY A 1061 57.06 46.34 -47.62
C GLY A 1061 55.73 45.93 -46.97
N GLU A 1062 54.73 46.82 -47.00
CA GLU A 1062 53.40 46.57 -46.42
C GLU A 1062 52.51 45.62 -47.26
N ASN A 1063 53.01 45.11 -48.40
CA ASN A 1063 52.25 44.19 -49.25
C ASN A 1063 52.26 42.77 -48.67
N ASP A 1064 51.13 42.07 -48.74
CA ASP A 1064 50.98 40.69 -48.25
C ASP A 1064 52.08 39.75 -48.78
N MET A 1065 52.49 39.88 -50.06
CA MET A 1065 53.57 39.06 -50.62
C MET A 1065 54.94 39.29 -49.97
N ASP A 1066 55.25 40.52 -49.54
CA ASP A 1066 56.54 40.84 -48.92
C ASP A 1066 56.57 40.36 -47.47
N VAL A 1067 55.42 40.42 -46.78
CA VAL A 1067 55.24 39.84 -45.44
C VAL A 1067 55.30 38.30 -45.49
N ASP A 1068 54.62 37.69 -46.47
CA ASP A 1068 54.61 36.24 -46.68
C ASP A 1068 56.02 35.69 -46.97
N ARG A 1069 56.88 36.43 -47.68
CA ARG A 1069 58.29 36.03 -47.87
C ARG A 1069 59.05 35.88 -46.56
N VAL A 1070 58.83 36.78 -45.61
CA VAL A 1070 59.46 36.71 -44.28
C VAL A 1070 58.91 35.51 -43.49
N ALA A 1071 57.61 35.25 -43.59
CA ALA A 1071 56.98 34.07 -42.97
C ALA A 1071 57.47 32.75 -43.61
N CYS A 1072 57.56 32.68 -44.94
CA CYS A 1072 58.11 31.54 -45.67
C CYS A 1072 59.55 31.26 -45.27
N PHE A 1073 60.40 32.29 -45.17
CA PHE A 1073 61.77 32.15 -44.69
C PHE A 1073 61.83 31.63 -43.25
N HIS A 1074 61.03 32.20 -42.34
CA HIS A 1074 60.94 31.73 -40.95
C HIS A 1074 60.55 30.25 -40.88
N ASP A 1075 59.46 29.88 -41.56
CA ASP A 1075 58.90 28.53 -41.52
C ASP A 1075 59.83 27.51 -42.18
N ALA A 1076 60.50 27.88 -43.28
CA ALA A 1076 61.49 27.04 -43.92
C ALA A 1076 62.69 26.78 -42.98
N VAL A 1077 63.33 27.83 -42.45
CA VAL A 1077 64.49 27.66 -41.56
C VAL A 1077 64.09 26.94 -40.26
N HIS A 1078 62.90 27.20 -39.73
CA HIS A 1078 62.37 26.51 -38.55
C HIS A 1078 62.10 25.03 -38.84
N GLY A 1079 61.45 24.70 -39.95
CA GLY A 1079 61.11 23.32 -40.32
C GLY A 1079 62.34 22.47 -40.66
N TYR A 1080 63.38 23.07 -41.25
CA TYR A 1080 64.67 22.41 -41.52
C TYR A 1080 65.68 22.53 -40.37
N SER A 1081 65.31 23.14 -39.24
CA SER A 1081 66.24 23.43 -38.12
C SER A 1081 66.98 22.20 -37.59
N SER A 1082 66.36 21.01 -37.59
CA SER A 1082 67.01 19.76 -37.14
C SER A 1082 68.17 19.35 -38.04
N LEU A 1083 68.13 19.67 -39.33
CA LEU A 1083 69.21 19.40 -40.27
C LEU A 1083 70.19 20.57 -40.34
N LEU A 1084 69.70 21.81 -40.20
CA LEU A 1084 70.52 23.01 -40.28
C LEU A 1084 71.41 23.19 -39.04
N TYR A 1085 70.87 23.03 -37.83
CA TYR A 1085 71.58 23.37 -36.60
C TYR A 1085 72.01 22.17 -35.75
N GLU A 1086 71.28 21.04 -35.78
CA GLU A 1086 71.62 19.88 -34.94
C GLU A 1086 72.65 18.94 -35.56
N LEU A 1087 72.77 18.90 -36.90
CA LEU A 1087 73.76 18.06 -37.59
C LEU A 1087 75.14 18.71 -37.58
N ARG A 1088 76.11 17.99 -37.00
CA ARG A 1088 77.53 18.34 -37.01
C ARG A 1088 78.24 17.64 -38.14
N GLN A 1089 79.43 18.13 -38.50
CA GLN A 1089 80.24 17.51 -39.55
C GLN A 1089 80.64 16.07 -39.20
N GLU A 1090 80.72 15.70 -37.92
CA GLU A 1090 81.05 14.34 -37.46
C GLU A 1090 79.84 13.39 -37.41
N SER A 1091 78.61 13.87 -37.68
CA SER A 1091 77.38 13.06 -37.53
C SER A 1091 77.33 11.89 -38.54
N GLY A 1092 77.02 10.68 -38.04
CA GLY A 1092 76.85 9.47 -38.83
C GLY A 1092 75.38 9.18 -39.21
N PHE A 1093 75.14 8.02 -39.84
CA PHE A 1093 73.82 7.62 -40.37
C PHE A 1093 72.71 7.59 -39.31
N GLU A 1094 72.98 7.13 -38.09
CA GLU A 1094 71.96 7.09 -37.02
C GLU A 1094 71.54 8.49 -36.56
N ASP A 1095 72.50 9.41 -36.41
CA ASP A 1095 72.21 10.79 -36.04
C ASP A 1095 71.43 11.50 -37.16
N PHE A 1096 71.81 11.25 -38.41
CA PHE A 1096 71.09 11.72 -39.58
C PHE A 1096 69.63 11.24 -39.59
N MET A 1097 69.39 9.94 -39.40
CA MET A 1097 68.04 9.38 -39.31
C MET A 1097 67.25 9.93 -38.11
N ARG A 1098 67.91 10.27 -36.99
CA ARG A 1098 67.26 10.94 -35.85
C ARG A 1098 66.82 12.36 -36.17
N CYS A 1099 67.64 13.14 -36.87
CA CYS A 1099 67.29 14.48 -37.33
C CYS A 1099 66.18 14.44 -38.40
N LEU A 1100 66.19 13.44 -39.27
CA LEU A 1100 65.11 13.21 -40.24
C LEU A 1100 63.77 12.95 -39.57
N LYS A 1101 63.72 12.20 -38.46
CA LYS A 1101 62.45 12.02 -37.71
C LYS A 1101 61.86 13.34 -37.23
N LYS A 1102 62.69 14.33 -36.88
CA LYS A 1102 62.23 15.68 -36.52
C LYS A 1102 61.77 16.46 -37.76
N LEU A 1103 62.51 16.37 -38.87
CA LEU A 1103 62.10 16.96 -40.15
C LEU A 1103 60.76 16.39 -40.62
N TRP A 1104 60.55 15.09 -40.51
CA TRP A 1104 59.29 14.45 -40.89
C TRP A 1104 58.12 14.97 -40.07
N ARG A 1105 58.29 15.23 -38.77
CA ARG A 1105 57.24 15.89 -37.97
C ARG A 1105 56.94 17.31 -38.47
N ALA A 1106 57.96 18.05 -38.88
CA ALA A 1106 57.79 19.39 -39.44
C ALA A 1106 57.11 19.35 -40.82
N LEU A 1107 57.49 18.41 -41.69
CA LEU A 1107 56.88 18.20 -43.01
C LEU A 1107 55.45 17.67 -42.92
N ASP A 1108 55.17 16.78 -41.97
CA ASP A 1108 53.81 16.29 -41.71
C ASP A 1108 52.92 17.41 -41.13
N SER A 1109 53.50 18.43 -40.46
CA SER A 1109 52.76 19.62 -40.01
C SER A 1109 52.58 20.70 -41.08
N ASP A 1110 53.48 20.76 -42.07
CA ASP A 1110 53.43 21.68 -43.19
C ASP A 1110 53.95 21.00 -44.46
N GLU A 1111 53.02 20.45 -45.27
CA GLU A 1111 53.35 19.77 -46.52
C GLU A 1111 54.01 20.70 -47.55
N ASN A 1112 53.85 22.02 -47.42
CA ASN A 1112 54.45 23.00 -48.32
C ASN A 1112 55.86 23.44 -47.87
N LEU A 1113 56.41 22.85 -46.81
CA LEU A 1113 57.75 23.16 -46.30
C LEU A 1113 58.86 23.12 -47.40
N PRO A 1114 58.88 22.16 -48.35
CA PRO A 1114 59.84 22.18 -49.45
C PRO A 1114 59.63 23.34 -50.44
N LYS A 1115 58.39 23.78 -50.65
CA LYS A 1115 58.10 24.94 -51.51
C LYS A 1115 58.49 26.25 -50.82
N LYS A 1116 58.25 26.37 -49.51
CA LYS A 1116 58.65 27.53 -48.70
C LYS A 1116 60.17 27.73 -48.66
N LEU A 1117 60.96 26.67 -48.80
CA LEU A 1117 62.42 26.75 -48.88
C LEU A 1117 62.94 27.36 -50.19
N VAL A 1118 62.17 27.19 -51.28
CA VAL A 1118 62.55 27.65 -52.62
C VAL A 1118 61.95 29.03 -52.94
N SER A 1119 60.80 29.34 -52.34
CA SER A 1119 60.11 30.62 -52.46
C SER A 1119 60.81 31.72 -51.69
#